data_AF-D3AYL5-F1
#
_entry.id   AF-D3AYL5-F1
#
_cell.length_a   1.000
_cell.length_b   1.000
_cell.length_c   1.000
_cell.angle_alpha   90.00
_cell.angle_beta   90.00
_cell.angle_gamma   90.00
#
_symmetry.space_group_name_H-M   'P 1'
#
loop_
_entity.id
_entity.type
_entity.pdbx_description
1 polymer ?
#
loop_
_entity_poly.entity_id
_entity_poly.type
_entity_poly.pdbx_seq_one_letter_code
_entity_poly.pdbx_strand_id
1 'polypeptide(L)'
;MKTNNNNILIYLVGIGFVFIAILISSNYITPPDFVKKQILLSVDYTKAGCNNKNGESNCSVTNVVSSPPDHFIYFGFGEYLASQAKLSLEEHRHQQQQHKHDYHYLRVDSNPYTLTADNSIDHVKFLMLTNQSFELPAVGRELVCRYNVRLQTFNTDKHPFGSSVHNPEQDLRLAAAAVNSLDFATNIVADFLITNNQIYVVYERLPFAGPEYAAFTFAIPIRTRQPNEFVELAIAWDAEHQIVRWLIDNREVYRVSTVGYLISREYLIVDRGGREELVFPKSVQCGAGTFTLLDGSAPCLERETTVGGGSGYNLYQELGMDRSSFLLNSVEFGSDEISNSGTILVLDHDSKQIELEEYEGDSAILINNNNNNNSNVDDNNYNDDKGLLDSNIQQLQSSGSGGDTNTTTYEDINIGDDKDGDQDVLPLDIERRVSLYMLASHLITRMGDKMWDFMIPLTLIVISPTSLIPSSLYGLSITFIGIILSPSVGRMVDIKKKLPMIRTAISCQVCALGTSAVLLYLLMRYSESSDNIKSNIFSHVGTALCFFALLISASIHSVASSIMNISVERKWVPKLIKRDSSLTKMNTRMRQIDLVTEVSAPFIAGLLTTIPHINELRAFMIVALFNFASFFPQFYFLQLVHNSASLQLERQEQQVEEEECVQLTEHQQAEQLQQQQQKKSYTLYNPFKDLIRGWKLFIRQSVFLVVISFVLLWFTILSPHDPLLTAYLSSSGYTNLQLAIFRGVGALFGLLSTFSFEPMVKRFGLANTTTIYIAEEGLMVLLAGLVFTVLPLTTATRYIFLILIVVSRVGLYGFELGEIHFVQRAVQDSIRGNISGVETSLTSLAMLAVYIGGLAVHSTANFSILIWLSIGFINIGVITLLFWRFTKPIDIKLHKLQN
;
A
#
# COMPACT_ATOMS: atom_id res chain seq x y z
N MET A 1 11.29 61.73 -7.31
CA MET A 1 10.02 61.02 -7.05
C MET A 1 10.33 59.75 -6.26
N LYS A 2 10.10 59.76 -4.95
CA LYS A 2 10.16 58.58 -4.07
C LYS A 2 8.82 57.88 -4.18
N THR A 3 8.70 56.88 -5.04
CA THR A 3 7.49 56.03 -5.15
C THR A 3 7.68 54.74 -4.35
N ASN A 4 6.63 54.39 -3.60
CA ASN A 4 6.50 53.23 -2.71
C ASN A 4 6.96 51.89 -3.33
N ASN A 5 8.19 51.47 -3.07
CA ASN A 5 8.68 50.12 -3.39
C ASN A 5 8.03 49.03 -2.52
N ASN A 6 7.42 49.38 -1.38
CA ASN A 6 6.78 48.40 -0.49
C ASN A 6 5.49 47.80 -1.07
N ASN A 7 4.78 48.53 -1.94
CA ASN A 7 3.56 48.00 -2.55
C ASN A 7 3.88 47.03 -3.69
N ILE A 8 4.87 47.32 -4.53
CA ILE A 8 5.31 46.41 -5.62
C ILE A 8 5.83 45.08 -5.05
N LEU A 9 6.47 45.12 -3.88
CA LEU A 9 6.95 43.94 -3.15
C LEU A 9 5.80 43.03 -2.71
N ILE A 10 4.73 43.60 -2.14
CA ILE A 10 3.52 42.86 -1.75
C ILE A 10 2.78 42.34 -2.98
N TYR A 11 2.74 43.11 -4.07
CA TYR A 11 2.12 42.67 -5.32
C TYR A 11 2.90 41.55 -6.00
N LEU A 12 4.24 41.53 -5.99
CA LEU A 12 5.04 40.47 -6.63
C LEU A 12 5.08 39.17 -5.81
N VAL A 13 5.19 39.27 -4.48
CA VAL A 13 5.03 38.11 -3.59
C VAL A 13 3.59 37.60 -3.65
N GLY A 14 2.62 38.52 -3.70
CA GLY A 14 1.21 38.23 -3.95
C GLY A 14 0.96 37.56 -5.29
N ILE A 15 1.61 37.98 -6.38
CA ILE A 15 1.52 37.35 -7.70
C ILE A 15 2.10 35.94 -7.67
N GLY A 16 3.23 35.70 -6.99
CA GLY A 16 3.78 34.36 -6.80
C GLY A 16 2.82 33.43 -6.05
N PHE A 17 2.23 33.90 -4.94
CA PHE A 17 1.22 33.17 -4.18
C PHE A 17 -0.11 33.00 -4.94
N VAL A 18 -0.53 33.98 -5.74
CA VAL A 18 -1.73 33.93 -6.58
C VAL A 18 -1.52 32.98 -7.77
N PHE A 19 -0.34 32.94 -8.38
CA PHE A 19 -0.02 31.96 -9.44
C PHE A 19 -0.02 30.54 -8.89
N ILE A 20 0.55 30.35 -7.69
CA ILE A 20 0.52 29.09 -6.94
C ILE A 20 -0.90 28.71 -6.52
N ALA A 21 -1.70 29.67 -6.04
CA ALA A 21 -3.09 29.46 -5.69
C ALA A 21 -3.96 29.15 -6.92
N ILE A 22 -3.71 29.77 -8.08
CA ILE A 22 -4.37 29.46 -9.35
C ILE A 22 -3.99 28.06 -9.85
N LEU A 23 -2.72 27.65 -9.67
CA LEU A 23 -2.26 26.28 -9.96
C LEU A 23 -2.93 25.24 -9.04
N ILE A 24 -3.24 25.61 -7.80
CA ILE A 24 -3.89 24.77 -6.78
C ILE A 24 -5.43 24.77 -6.90
N SER A 25 -6.04 25.88 -7.31
CA SER A 25 -7.50 26.11 -7.29
C SER A 25 -8.20 25.90 -8.64
N SER A 26 -7.47 25.63 -9.72
CA SER A 26 -8.07 25.32 -11.02
C SER A 26 -8.81 23.97 -10.95
N ASN A 27 -10.11 24.07 -10.65
CA ASN A 27 -11.14 23.05 -10.38
C ASN A 27 -11.20 22.66 -8.91
N TYR A 28 -12.30 22.97 -8.20
CA TYR A 28 -13.10 22.09 -7.32
C TYR A 28 -14.02 22.96 -6.43
N ILE A 29 -15.33 22.86 -6.69
CA ILE A 29 -16.42 23.51 -5.94
C ILE A 29 -17.11 22.44 -5.08
N THR A 30 -17.43 22.76 -3.82
CA THR A 30 -18.24 21.94 -2.88
C THR A 30 -19.55 22.63 -2.50
N PRO A 31 -20.59 21.88 -2.10
CA PRO A 31 -21.50 22.34 -1.03
C PRO A 31 -21.95 21.24 -0.01
N PRO A 32 -22.69 21.60 1.07
CA PRO A 32 -22.74 20.87 2.36
C PRO A 32 -24.15 20.44 2.90
N ASP A 33 -24.13 19.69 4.03
CA ASP A 33 -24.99 19.78 5.25
C ASP A 33 -26.28 18.91 5.56
N PHE A 34 -26.33 18.40 6.83
CA PHE A 34 -27.42 18.40 7.88
C PHE A 34 -28.29 17.17 8.37
N VAL A 35 -28.06 16.73 9.65
CA VAL A 35 -28.88 16.56 10.92
C VAL A 35 -30.17 15.67 11.15
N LYS A 36 -30.08 14.73 12.15
CA LYS A 36 -30.96 14.12 13.24
C LYS A 36 -32.52 13.92 13.19
N LYS A 37 -33.03 12.74 13.67
CA LYS A 37 -33.88 12.48 14.91
C LYS A 37 -34.40 11.00 15.12
N GLN A 38 -34.69 10.64 16.40
CA GLN A 38 -35.17 9.35 17.03
C GLN A 38 -36.71 9.07 16.97
N ILE A 39 -37.15 7.79 17.20
CA ILE A 39 -38.31 7.30 18.03
C ILE A 39 -38.37 5.73 18.10
N LEU A 40 -38.82 5.17 19.25
CA LEU A 40 -39.01 3.74 19.65
C LEU A 40 -40.28 3.04 19.07
N LEU A 41 -40.25 1.72 18.79
CA LEU A 41 -41.41 0.79 18.84
C LEU A 41 -41.04 -0.72 18.72
N SER A 42 -41.80 -1.59 19.41
CA SER A 42 -41.68 -3.06 19.46
C SER A 42 -42.52 -3.78 18.37
N VAL A 43 -42.02 -4.81 17.68
CA VAL A 43 -42.77 -5.55 16.62
C VAL A 43 -42.72 -7.07 16.79
N ASP A 44 -43.84 -7.72 16.40
CA ASP A 44 -44.24 -9.13 16.55
C ASP A 44 -44.01 -9.92 15.23
N TYR A 45 -43.27 -11.04 15.26
CA TYR A 45 -42.62 -11.68 14.10
C TYR A 45 -43.45 -12.69 13.28
N THR A 46 -44.75 -12.82 13.52
CA THR A 46 -45.54 -13.94 13.00
C THR A 46 -46.00 -13.82 11.53
N LYS A 47 -45.62 -12.78 10.77
CA LYS A 47 -46.14 -12.54 9.41
C LYS A 47 -45.18 -12.73 8.23
N ALA A 48 -43.89 -13.05 8.47
CA ALA A 48 -42.91 -13.10 7.38
C ALA A 48 -42.84 -14.45 6.60
N GLY A 49 -43.62 -15.47 6.99
CA GLY A 49 -43.46 -16.84 6.50
C GLY A 49 -44.54 -17.41 5.58
N CYS A 50 -45.31 -16.60 4.85
CA CYS A 50 -46.31 -17.10 3.89
C CYS A 50 -46.30 -16.27 2.59
N ASN A 51 -45.39 -16.60 1.67
CA ASN A 51 -45.48 -16.13 0.29
C ASN A 51 -46.29 -17.14 -0.53
N ASN A 52 -47.53 -16.79 -0.89
CA ASN A 52 -48.36 -17.60 -1.77
C ASN A 52 -48.84 -16.74 -2.95
N LYS A 53 -48.39 -17.05 -4.17
CA LYS A 53 -48.85 -16.39 -5.40
C LYS A 53 -50.09 -17.02 -6.00
N ASN A 54 -50.60 -18.14 -5.47
CA ASN A 54 -51.83 -18.77 -5.95
C ASN A 54 -52.70 -19.17 -4.75
N GLY A 55 -53.91 -18.63 -4.67
CA GLY A 55 -54.77 -18.63 -3.48
C GLY A 55 -55.36 -19.97 -3.08
N GLU A 56 -54.55 -20.88 -2.52
CA GLU A 56 -55.02 -21.97 -1.67
C GLU A 56 -54.13 -22.05 -0.41
N SER A 57 -54.70 -21.67 0.73
CA SER A 57 -54.06 -21.66 2.04
C SER A 57 -54.32 -22.98 2.76
N ASN A 58 -53.28 -23.78 2.98
CA ASN A 58 -53.25 -24.82 4.02
C ASN A 58 -51.84 -24.93 4.61
N CYS A 59 -51.36 -23.87 5.26
CA CYS A 59 -50.28 -23.96 6.25
C CYS A 59 -50.92 -23.99 7.64
N SER A 60 -51.35 -25.18 8.08
CA SER A 60 -51.71 -25.38 9.47
C SER A 60 -50.42 -25.55 10.27
N VAL A 61 -49.97 -24.50 10.96
CA VAL A 61 -48.94 -24.62 12.00
C VAL A 61 -49.56 -25.43 13.14
N THR A 62 -49.29 -26.74 13.14
CA THR A 62 -49.76 -27.66 14.17
C THR A 62 -48.85 -27.56 15.39
N ASN A 63 -49.39 -26.96 16.46
CA ASN A 63 -48.89 -26.96 17.84
C ASN A 63 -47.51 -26.34 18.07
N VAL A 64 -47.49 -25.19 18.76
CA VAL A 64 -46.28 -24.69 19.45
C VAL A 64 -45.94 -25.69 20.55
N VAL A 65 -44.79 -26.34 20.43
CA VAL A 65 -44.33 -27.33 21.41
C VAL A 65 -43.59 -26.60 22.52
N SER A 66 -44.09 -26.69 23.75
CA SER A 66 -43.51 -26.05 24.93
C SER A 66 -42.58 -26.96 25.75
N SER A 67 -42.35 -28.20 25.29
CA SER A 67 -41.62 -29.25 26.03
C SER A 67 -40.60 -29.96 25.14
N PRO A 68 -39.39 -30.30 25.63
CA PRO A 68 -38.39 -31.01 24.83
C PRO A 68 -38.90 -32.40 24.40
N PRO A 69 -38.45 -32.93 23.24
CA PRO A 69 -38.55 -34.36 22.96
C PRO A 69 -37.88 -35.17 24.09
N ASP A 70 -38.39 -36.35 24.42
CA ASP A 70 -38.04 -37.16 25.60
C ASP A 70 -36.53 -37.50 25.75
N HIS A 71 -35.69 -37.19 24.75
CA HIS A 71 -34.26 -37.49 24.67
C HIS A 71 -33.33 -36.28 24.66
N PHE A 72 -33.87 -35.05 24.68
CA PHE A 72 -33.07 -33.82 24.58
C PHE A 72 -33.21 -32.94 25.82
N ILE A 73 -32.13 -32.23 26.15
CA ILE A 73 -32.13 -31.12 27.10
C ILE A 73 -31.85 -29.81 26.35
N TYR A 74 -32.59 -28.76 26.71
CA TYR A 74 -32.26 -27.41 26.27
C TYR A 74 -31.25 -26.81 27.24
N PHE A 75 -30.13 -26.33 26.71
CA PHE A 75 -29.05 -25.77 27.52
C PHE A 75 -29.20 -24.24 27.57
N GLY A 76 -29.26 -23.66 28.77
CA GLY A 76 -29.24 -22.22 29.01
C GLY A 76 -28.15 -21.85 30.02
N PHE A 77 -27.47 -20.73 29.81
CA PHE A 77 -26.43 -20.26 30.73
C PHE A 77 -27.06 -19.47 31.90
N GLY A 78 -27.26 -20.11 33.05
CA GLY A 78 -27.67 -19.44 34.30
C GLY A 78 -29.18 -19.18 34.45
N GLU A 79 -29.56 -18.06 35.07
CA GLU A 79 -30.97 -17.66 35.30
C GLU A 79 -31.76 -17.33 34.01
N TYR A 80 -31.09 -17.29 32.87
CA TYR A 80 -31.69 -17.07 31.55
C TYR A 80 -31.63 -18.38 30.75
N LEU A 81 -32.79 -18.98 30.53
CA LEU A 81 -32.95 -20.06 29.55
C LEU A 81 -32.59 -19.49 28.17
N ALA A 82 -31.66 -20.12 27.44
CA ALA A 82 -31.46 -19.86 26.01
C ALA A 82 -32.66 -20.41 25.22
N SER A 83 -33.85 -19.85 25.49
CA SER A 83 -35.15 -20.31 25.01
C SER A 83 -35.98 -19.14 24.48
N GLN A 84 -35.34 -18.13 23.91
CA GLN A 84 -36.08 -17.10 23.15
C GLN A 84 -36.51 -17.63 21.77
N ALA A 85 -36.06 -18.82 21.38
CA ALA A 85 -36.47 -19.45 20.14
C ALA A 85 -37.90 -20.03 20.21
N LYS A 86 -38.68 -19.80 19.15
CA LYS A 86 -40.00 -20.40 18.98
C LYS A 86 -39.86 -21.77 18.30
N LEU A 87 -40.44 -22.79 18.94
CA LEU A 87 -40.42 -24.17 18.44
C LEU A 87 -41.75 -24.55 17.81
N SER A 88 -41.70 -25.20 16.66
CA SER A 88 -42.87 -25.76 15.97
C SER A 88 -42.52 -27.07 15.27
N LEU A 89 -43.46 -28.00 15.26
CA LEU A 89 -43.37 -29.21 14.45
C LEU A 89 -44.00 -28.93 13.08
N GLU A 90 -43.24 -29.14 12.01
CA GLU A 90 -43.74 -29.08 10.64
C GLU A 90 -43.95 -30.50 10.09
N GLU A 91 -45.11 -30.73 9.45
CA GLU A 91 -45.39 -31.94 8.69
C GLU A 91 -45.16 -31.67 7.20
N HIS A 92 -44.24 -32.40 6.56
CA HIS A 92 -44.03 -32.26 5.12
C HIS A 92 -44.75 -33.37 4.35
N ARG A 93 -45.89 -33.06 3.73
CA ARG A 93 -46.57 -33.98 2.81
C ARG A 93 -45.91 -33.98 1.44
N HIS A 94 -45.06 -34.97 1.16
CA HIS A 94 -44.58 -35.21 -0.21
C HIS A 94 -45.74 -35.69 -1.12
N GLN A 95 -46.14 -34.84 -2.07
CA GLN A 95 -46.99 -35.27 -3.20
C GLN A 95 -46.12 -35.90 -4.30
N GLN A 96 -45.55 -37.08 -4.08
CA GLN A 96 -45.09 -37.96 -5.17
C GLN A 96 -44.85 -39.40 -4.68
N GLN A 97 -45.67 -40.31 -5.20
CA GLN A 97 -45.53 -41.77 -5.34
C GLN A 97 -45.03 -42.64 -4.16
N GLN A 98 -46.01 -43.34 -3.57
CA GLN A 98 -46.01 -44.75 -3.12
C GLN A 98 -45.26 -45.23 -1.86
N HIS A 99 -44.58 -44.39 -1.08
CA HIS A 99 -44.25 -44.73 0.31
C HIS A 99 -44.65 -43.59 1.25
N LYS A 100 -45.53 -43.91 2.21
CA LYS A 100 -46.12 -42.98 3.16
C LYS A 100 -45.23 -42.91 4.40
N HIS A 101 -44.18 -42.09 4.36
CA HIS A 101 -43.47 -41.67 5.56
C HIS A 101 -43.90 -40.24 5.87
N ASP A 102 -44.63 -40.07 6.97
CA ASP A 102 -44.94 -38.76 7.53
C ASP A 102 -43.65 -38.29 8.24
N TYR A 103 -42.88 -37.41 7.61
CA TYR A 103 -41.70 -36.82 8.23
C TYR A 103 -42.12 -35.63 9.09
N HIS A 104 -41.79 -35.70 10.37
CA HIS A 104 -41.91 -34.58 11.28
C HIS A 104 -40.59 -33.81 11.30
N TYR A 105 -40.62 -32.49 11.21
CA TYR A 105 -39.43 -31.67 11.34
C TYR A 105 -39.55 -30.73 12.54
N LEU A 106 -38.49 -30.61 13.34
CA LEU A 106 -38.39 -29.60 14.37
C LEU A 106 -37.90 -28.30 13.76
N ARG A 107 -38.75 -27.29 13.73
CA ARG A 107 -38.40 -25.92 13.33
C ARG A 107 -38.11 -25.07 14.57
N VAL A 108 -36.95 -24.42 14.54
CA VAL A 108 -36.44 -23.49 15.54
C VAL A 108 -36.34 -22.11 14.88
N ASP A 109 -36.98 -21.11 15.46
CA ASP A 109 -36.94 -19.72 15.00
C ASP A 109 -36.37 -18.85 16.13
N SER A 110 -35.17 -18.29 15.96
CA SER A 110 -34.47 -17.52 16.99
C SER A 110 -34.00 -16.16 16.48
N ASN A 111 -33.90 -15.17 17.39
CA ASN A 111 -33.35 -13.86 17.06
C ASN A 111 -31.83 -13.82 17.38
N PRO A 112 -30.96 -13.53 16.41
CA PRO A 112 -29.51 -13.47 16.60
C PRO A 112 -29.04 -12.33 17.53
N TYR A 113 -29.79 -11.24 17.67
CA TYR A 113 -29.37 -10.04 18.39
C TYR A 113 -29.98 -9.90 19.78
N THR A 114 -30.36 -11.01 20.40
CA THR A 114 -30.86 -11.07 21.78
C THR A 114 -29.77 -11.47 22.75
N LEU A 115 -29.68 -10.77 23.89
CA LEU A 115 -28.81 -11.16 24.99
C LEU A 115 -29.37 -12.41 25.69
N THR A 116 -28.64 -13.51 25.64
CA THR A 116 -29.04 -14.81 26.22
C THR A 116 -28.19 -15.20 27.45
N ALA A 117 -27.00 -14.63 27.59
CA ALA A 117 -26.12 -14.76 28.74
C ALA A 117 -25.37 -13.45 29.04
N ASP A 118 -25.21 -13.12 30.32
CA ASP A 118 -24.52 -11.89 30.77
C ASP A 118 -22.97 -12.04 30.83
N ASN A 119 -22.40 -12.97 30.06
CA ASN A 119 -20.97 -13.30 30.07
C ASN A 119 -20.36 -13.19 28.66
N SER A 120 -19.03 -13.16 28.54
CA SER A 120 -18.32 -12.97 27.27
C SER A 120 -18.56 -14.07 26.21
N ILE A 121 -19.39 -15.09 26.49
CA ILE A 121 -19.67 -16.27 25.66
C ILE A 121 -21.17 -16.29 25.31
N ASP A 122 -21.74 -15.15 24.91
CA ASP A 122 -23.14 -15.03 24.50
C ASP A 122 -23.33 -15.48 23.04
N HIS A 123 -22.78 -16.64 22.70
CA HIS A 123 -22.81 -17.18 21.34
C HIS A 123 -24.08 -17.93 21.02
N VAL A 124 -24.63 -18.64 22.01
CA VAL A 124 -25.77 -19.56 21.86
C VAL A 124 -27.10 -18.82 21.96
N LYS A 125 -27.91 -18.82 20.90
CA LYS A 125 -29.28 -18.29 20.93
C LYS A 125 -30.34 -19.36 21.18
N PHE A 126 -30.01 -20.59 20.78
CA PHE A 126 -30.76 -21.79 21.11
C PHE A 126 -29.82 -22.98 20.98
N LEU A 127 -29.93 -23.93 21.90
CA LEU A 127 -29.14 -25.16 21.86
C LEU A 127 -29.93 -26.33 22.42
N MET A 128 -30.00 -27.42 21.66
CA MET A 128 -30.44 -28.72 22.14
C MET A 128 -29.26 -29.68 22.15
N LEU A 129 -29.17 -30.48 23.22
CA LEU A 129 -28.19 -31.55 23.35
C LEU A 129 -28.88 -32.83 23.78
N THR A 130 -28.29 -33.96 23.43
CA THR A 130 -28.71 -35.26 23.96
C THR A 130 -28.68 -35.25 25.48
N ASN A 131 -29.69 -35.83 26.12
CA ASN A 131 -29.80 -35.89 27.58
C ASN A 131 -28.69 -36.72 28.25
N GLN A 132 -28.00 -37.58 27.48
CA GLN A 132 -26.88 -38.41 27.88
C GLN A 132 -25.65 -38.10 27.03
N SER A 133 -24.46 -38.29 27.60
CA SER A 133 -23.19 -38.30 26.90
C SER A 133 -22.85 -39.71 26.45
N PHE A 134 -22.39 -39.88 25.21
CA PHE A 134 -22.11 -41.18 24.61
C PHE A 134 -20.63 -41.49 24.69
N GLU A 135 -20.26 -42.61 25.30
CA GLU A 135 -18.87 -43.05 25.38
C GLU A 135 -18.30 -43.39 24.01
N LEU A 136 -17.06 -42.97 23.76
CA LEU A 136 -16.38 -43.25 22.50
C LEU A 136 -15.86 -44.71 22.48
N PRO A 137 -16.11 -45.47 21.41
CA PRO A 137 -15.66 -46.85 21.29
C PRO A 137 -14.14 -46.95 21.19
N ALA A 138 -13.54 -47.90 21.92
CA ALA A 138 -12.08 -48.00 22.02
C ALA A 138 -11.39 -48.81 20.89
N VAL A 139 -12.12 -49.58 20.07
CA VAL A 139 -11.53 -50.46 19.04
C VAL A 139 -12.45 -50.57 17.81
N GLY A 140 -11.89 -50.29 16.63
CA GLY A 140 -12.44 -50.64 15.31
C GLY A 140 -13.78 -50.01 14.94
N ARG A 141 -14.26 -49.05 15.74
CA ARG A 141 -15.51 -48.32 15.53
C ARG A 141 -15.32 -46.85 15.83
N GLU A 142 -16.15 -46.02 15.22
CA GLU A 142 -16.25 -44.60 15.55
C GLU A 142 -17.67 -44.24 15.99
N LEU A 143 -17.80 -43.15 16.75
CA LEU A 143 -19.10 -42.59 17.11
C LEU A 143 -19.43 -41.45 16.15
N VAL A 144 -20.56 -41.54 15.45
CA VAL A 144 -20.98 -40.52 14.47
C VAL A 144 -22.23 -39.79 14.94
N CYS A 145 -22.11 -38.48 15.17
CA CYS A 145 -23.24 -37.57 15.39
C CYS A 145 -23.76 -37.09 14.04
N ARG A 146 -24.96 -37.52 13.62
CA ARG A 146 -25.50 -37.25 12.28
C ARG A 146 -26.83 -36.50 12.32
N TYR A 147 -26.92 -35.42 11.54
CA TYR A 147 -28.14 -34.61 11.42
C TYR A 147 -28.40 -34.20 9.97
N ASN A 148 -29.65 -34.34 9.56
CA ASN A 148 -30.13 -33.74 8.32
C ASN A 148 -30.80 -32.39 8.64
N VAL A 149 -30.20 -31.30 8.15
CA VAL A 149 -30.56 -29.95 8.57
C VAL A 149 -30.77 -29.04 7.37
N ARG A 150 -31.70 -28.10 7.49
CA ARG A 150 -31.76 -26.93 6.60
C ARG A 150 -31.74 -25.65 7.43
N LEU A 151 -31.08 -24.64 6.88
CA LEU A 151 -30.96 -23.32 7.49
C LEU A 151 -31.41 -22.23 6.54
N GLN A 152 -32.06 -21.22 7.11
CA GLN A 152 -32.20 -19.89 6.52
C GLN A 152 -32.01 -18.78 7.57
N THR A 153 -31.18 -17.78 7.27
CA THR A 153 -31.06 -16.53 8.02
C THR A 153 -31.81 -15.40 7.31
N PHE A 154 -32.28 -14.40 8.05
CA PHE A 154 -33.08 -13.28 7.53
C PHE A 154 -32.54 -11.94 7.98
N ASN A 155 -32.62 -10.94 7.11
CA ASN A 155 -32.24 -9.55 7.37
C ASN A 155 -30.81 -9.41 7.93
N THR A 156 -29.89 -10.33 7.58
CA THR A 156 -28.48 -10.20 7.97
C THR A 156 -27.81 -9.09 7.17
N ASP A 157 -28.26 -8.83 5.94
CA ASP A 157 -27.88 -7.71 5.06
C ASP A 157 -28.11 -6.31 5.67
N LYS A 158 -28.97 -6.21 6.68
CA LYS A 158 -29.33 -4.95 7.35
C LYS A 158 -28.53 -4.68 8.63
N HIS A 159 -27.39 -5.34 8.79
CA HIS A 159 -26.53 -5.20 9.97
C HIS A 159 -25.94 -3.77 10.10
N PRO A 160 -25.61 -3.32 11.33
CA PRO A 160 -25.09 -1.96 11.56
C PRO A 160 -23.56 -1.83 11.38
N PHE A 161 -22.86 -2.93 11.15
CA PHE A 161 -21.38 -3.01 11.17
C PHE A 161 -20.66 -2.55 9.89
N GLY A 162 -21.35 -1.79 9.02
CA GLY A 162 -20.74 -1.13 7.87
C GLY A 162 -19.86 -2.05 7.01
N SER A 163 -18.61 -1.65 6.77
CA SER A 163 -17.68 -2.40 5.90
C SER A 163 -17.01 -3.60 6.56
N SER A 164 -17.23 -3.82 7.86
CA SER A 164 -16.54 -4.90 8.59
C SER A 164 -17.24 -6.23 8.52
N VAL A 165 -18.42 -6.26 7.93
CA VAL A 165 -19.06 -7.47 7.38
C VAL A 165 -18.97 -7.33 5.86
N HIS A 166 -18.24 -8.23 5.21
CA HIS A 166 -18.07 -8.21 3.76
C HIS A 166 -19.25 -8.85 3.04
N ASN A 167 -19.68 -10.02 3.51
CA ASN A 167 -20.83 -10.73 2.98
C ASN A 167 -21.79 -11.15 4.10
N PRO A 168 -22.90 -10.42 4.29
CA PRO A 168 -23.86 -10.71 5.36
C PRO A 168 -24.53 -12.09 5.27
N GLU A 169 -24.52 -12.73 4.09
CA GLU A 169 -25.10 -14.05 3.86
C GLU A 169 -24.13 -15.21 4.21
N GLN A 170 -22.85 -14.89 4.43
CA GLN A 170 -21.79 -15.86 4.79
C GLN A 170 -21.19 -15.60 6.18
N ASP A 171 -21.41 -14.42 6.76
CA ASP A 171 -20.77 -14.02 8.01
C ASP A 171 -21.42 -14.68 9.24
N LEU A 172 -20.73 -15.70 9.77
CA LEU A 172 -21.12 -16.45 10.97
C LEU A 172 -21.25 -15.57 12.23
N ARG A 173 -20.68 -14.36 12.24
CA ARG A 173 -20.80 -13.44 13.38
C ARG A 173 -22.21 -12.86 13.49
N LEU A 174 -22.93 -12.76 12.38
CA LEU A 174 -24.27 -12.17 12.32
C LEU A 174 -25.38 -13.15 12.68
N ALA A 175 -25.36 -14.35 12.10
CA ALA A 175 -26.34 -15.41 12.36
C ALA A 175 -25.87 -16.73 11.76
N ALA A 176 -25.91 -17.80 12.55
CA ALA A 176 -25.58 -19.15 12.08
C ALA A 176 -26.49 -20.20 12.74
N ALA A 177 -26.63 -21.37 12.11
CA ALA A 177 -27.04 -22.58 12.80
C ALA A 177 -25.86 -23.52 12.98
N ALA A 178 -25.91 -24.35 14.01
CA ALA A 178 -24.89 -25.35 14.27
C ALA A 178 -25.46 -26.76 14.34
N VAL A 179 -24.67 -27.71 13.85
CA VAL A 179 -24.70 -29.10 14.29
C VAL A 179 -23.47 -29.31 15.14
N ASN A 180 -23.64 -29.74 16.38
CA ASN A 180 -22.54 -29.79 17.34
C ASN A 180 -22.32 -31.14 17.98
N SER A 181 -21.07 -31.36 18.35
CA SER A 181 -20.63 -32.47 19.18
C SER A 181 -19.64 -31.95 20.21
N LEU A 182 -20.00 -32.03 21.48
CA LEU A 182 -19.26 -31.38 22.55
C LEU A 182 -18.98 -32.30 23.74
N ASP A 183 -17.85 -32.05 24.39
CA ASP A 183 -17.47 -32.71 25.64
C ASP A 183 -17.18 -31.66 26.73
N PHE A 184 -18.01 -31.65 27.77
CA PHE A 184 -17.83 -30.75 28.91
C PHE A 184 -16.65 -31.12 29.82
N ALA A 185 -16.11 -32.35 29.73
CA ALA A 185 -14.96 -32.75 30.54
C ALA A 185 -13.64 -32.12 30.03
N THR A 186 -13.44 -32.15 28.71
CA THR A 186 -12.24 -31.57 28.07
C THR A 186 -12.47 -30.16 27.53
N ASN A 187 -13.73 -29.74 27.43
CA ASN A 187 -14.22 -28.52 26.79
C ASN A 187 -13.94 -28.45 25.29
N ILE A 188 -13.63 -29.60 24.65
CA ILE A 188 -13.48 -29.69 23.20
C ILE A 188 -14.87 -29.75 22.57
N VAL A 189 -15.02 -29.01 21.47
CA VAL A 189 -16.24 -28.94 20.68
C VAL A 189 -15.87 -29.03 19.20
N ALA A 190 -16.61 -29.87 18.49
CA ALA A 190 -16.54 -30.02 17.04
C ALA A 190 -17.92 -29.72 16.47
N ASP A 191 -17.99 -28.72 15.60
CA ASP A 191 -19.24 -28.18 15.08
C ASP A 191 -19.19 -28.05 13.56
N PHE A 192 -20.36 -28.02 12.95
CA PHE A 192 -20.57 -27.31 11.71
C PHE A 192 -21.29 -26.01 12.01
N LEU A 193 -20.80 -24.88 11.51
CA LEU A 193 -21.59 -23.64 11.44
C LEU A 193 -22.07 -23.42 10.02
N ILE A 194 -23.36 -23.13 9.88
CA ILE A 194 -24.06 -22.99 8.61
C ILE A 194 -24.58 -21.57 8.54
N THR A 195 -24.43 -20.94 7.38
CA THR A 195 -25.00 -19.64 7.03
C THR A 195 -25.85 -19.81 5.76
N ASN A 196 -26.41 -18.72 5.23
CA ASN A 196 -27.21 -18.80 4.01
C ASN A 196 -26.41 -19.34 2.82
N ASN A 197 -25.15 -18.90 2.68
CA ASN A 197 -24.35 -19.20 1.49
C ASN A 197 -23.09 -20.04 1.76
N GLN A 198 -22.76 -20.36 3.02
CA GLN A 198 -21.51 -21.06 3.37
C GLN A 198 -21.69 -22.03 4.55
N ILE A 199 -20.99 -23.17 4.48
CA ILE A 199 -20.81 -24.14 5.56
C ILE A 199 -19.36 -24.06 6.04
N TYR A 200 -19.19 -23.98 7.35
CA TYR A 200 -17.91 -23.95 8.06
C TYR A 200 -17.76 -25.20 8.93
N VAL A 201 -16.55 -25.76 8.94
CA VAL A 201 -16.10 -26.66 10.00
C VAL A 201 -15.59 -25.81 11.14
N VAL A 202 -16.10 -26.06 12.34
CA VAL A 202 -15.68 -25.36 13.54
C VAL A 202 -15.06 -26.34 14.53
N TYR A 203 -13.88 -25.97 15.00
CA TYR A 203 -13.12 -26.73 15.97
C TYR A 203 -12.70 -25.79 17.08
N GLU A 204 -13.16 -26.05 18.30
CA GLU A 204 -12.97 -25.12 19.39
C GLU A 204 -12.76 -25.81 20.74
N ARG A 205 -12.19 -25.03 21.67
CA ARG A 205 -12.02 -25.40 23.07
C ARG A 205 -12.51 -24.27 23.96
N LEU A 206 -13.61 -24.52 24.67
CA LEU A 206 -14.33 -23.50 25.44
C LEU A 206 -13.58 -23.11 26.73
N PRO A 207 -13.63 -21.85 27.18
CA PRO A 207 -12.81 -21.35 28.29
C PRO A 207 -13.41 -21.57 29.70
N PHE A 208 -14.25 -22.59 29.90
CA PHE A 208 -15.05 -22.73 31.13
C PHE A 208 -14.23 -22.96 32.42
N ALA A 209 -12.97 -23.40 32.32
CA ALA A 209 -12.11 -23.64 33.49
C ALA A 209 -11.05 -22.55 33.75
N GLY A 210 -11.07 -21.43 33.01
CA GLY A 210 -10.08 -20.36 33.15
C GLY A 210 -8.79 -20.56 32.32
N PRO A 211 -7.76 -19.70 32.49
CA PRO A 211 -6.65 -19.52 31.54
C PRO A 211 -5.54 -20.60 31.61
N GLU A 212 -5.79 -21.77 32.20
CA GLU A 212 -4.76 -22.80 32.36
C GLU A 212 -4.45 -23.53 31.05
N TYR A 213 -5.47 -23.76 30.20
CA TYR A 213 -5.33 -24.42 28.91
C TYR A 213 -5.67 -23.48 27.74
N ALA A 214 -5.17 -23.82 26.55
CA ALA A 214 -5.42 -23.05 25.34
C ALA A 214 -6.91 -23.10 24.96
N ALA A 215 -7.59 -21.97 25.01
CA ALA A 215 -8.98 -21.83 24.56
C ALA A 215 -9.03 -21.05 23.24
N PHE A 216 -9.73 -21.59 22.25
CA PHE A 216 -9.70 -21.11 20.87
C PHE A 216 -10.96 -21.53 20.12
N THR A 217 -11.28 -20.83 19.03
CA THR A 217 -12.31 -21.24 18.07
C THR A 217 -11.75 -21.05 16.66
N PHE A 218 -11.71 -22.12 15.88
CA PHE A 218 -11.41 -22.10 14.45
C PHE A 218 -12.69 -22.21 13.64
N ALA A 219 -12.78 -21.47 12.54
CA ALA A 219 -13.86 -21.61 11.56
C ALA A 219 -13.28 -21.72 10.14
N ILE A 220 -13.30 -22.92 9.58
CA ILE A 220 -12.75 -23.25 8.28
C ILE A 220 -13.90 -23.29 7.25
N PRO A 221 -13.93 -22.42 6.22
CA PRO A 221 -14.95 -22.49 5.17
C PRO A 221 -14.74 -23.74 4.30
N ILE A 222 -15.77 -24.57 4.15
CA ILE A 222 -15.66 -25.86 3.43
C ILE A 222 -16.51 -25.93 2.17
N ARG A 223 -17.76 -25.47 2.20
CA ARG A 223 -18.70 -25.63 1.08
C ARG A 223 -19.67 -24.46 0.96
N THR A 224 -19.82 -23.92 -0.24
CA THR A 224 -20.90 -22.98 -0.56
C THR A 224 -22.23 -23.70 -0.71
N ARG A 225 -23.34 -23.05 -0.33
CA ARG A 225 -24.69 -23.63 -0.37
C ARG A 225 -25.74 -22.61 -0.79
N GLN A 226 -26.97 -23.06 -1.01
CA GLN A 226 -28.13 -22.17 -1.14
C GLN A 226 -28.96 -22.16 0.15
N PRO A 227 -29.62 -21.04 0.50
CA PRO A 227 -30.53 -20.99 1.63
C PRO A 227 -31.65 -22.03 1.51
N ASN A 228 -32.11 -22.55 2.65
CA ASN A 228 -33.23 -23.50 2.73
C ASN A 228 -33.00 -24.87 2.04
N GLU A 229 -31.77 -25.18 1.61
CA GLU A 229 -31.35 -26.51 1.16
C GLU A 229 -31.10 -27.44 2.36
N PHE A 230 -31.60 -28.67 2.30
CA PHE A 230 -31.26 -29.74 3.25
C PHE A 230 -29.86 -30.27 2.96
N VAL A 231 -29.07 -30.44 4.01
CA VAL A 231 -27.73 -31.01 3.96
C VAL A 231 -27.56 -32.01 5.09
N GLU A 232 -26.95 -33.15 4.78
CA GLU A 232 -26.58 -34.14 5.79
C GLU A 232 -25.19 -33.80 6.33
N LEU A 233 -25.12 -33.54 7.63
CA LEU A 233 -23.89 -33.21 8.34
C LEU A 233 -23.61 -34.28 9.39
N ALA A 234 -22.38 -34.77 9.41
CA ALA A 234 -21.94 -35.78 10.35
C ALA A 234 -20.57 -35.44 10.95
N ILE A 235 -20.45 -35.65 12.27
CA ILE A 235 -19.20 -35.47 13.02
C ILE A 235 -18.83 -36.82 13.60
N ALA A 236 -17.70 -37.37 13.18
CA ALA A 236 -17.23 -38.70 13.55
C ALA A 236 -16.04 -38.62 14.51
N TRP A 237 -16.12 -39.35 15.61
CA TRP A 237 -15.11 -39.44 16.65
C TRP A 237 -14.49 -40.83 16.71
N ASP A 238 -13.19 -40.90 16.45
CA ASP A 238 -12.37 -42.10 16.52
C ASP A 238 -11.44 -42.01 17.73
N ALA A 239 -11.76 -42.78 18.79
CA ALA A 239 -10.95 -42.81 20.00
C ALA A 239 -9.71 -43.71 19.91
N GLU A 240 -9.65 -44.63 18.95
CA GLU A 240 -8.47 -45.49 18.74
C GLU A 240 -7.32 -44.67 18.15
N HIS A 241 -7.62 -43.83 17.15
CA HIS A 241 -6.63 -42.98 16.49
C HIS A 241 -6.58 -41.55 17.03
N GLN A 242 -7.47 -41.18 17.95
CA GLN A 242 -7.64 -39.81 18.47
C GLN A 242 -7.90 -38.79 17.36
N ILE A 243 -8.81 -39.13 16.44
CA ILE A 243 -9.16 -38.31 15.27
C ILE A 243 -10.62 -37.87 15.38
N VAL A 244 -10.89 -36.61 15.01
CA VAL A 244 -12.24 -36.12 14.73
C VAL A 244 -12.35 -35.76 13.26
N ARG A 245 -13.46 -36.14 12.62
CA ARG A 245 -13.72 -35.94 11.19
C ARG A 245 -15.07 -35.28 10.98
N TRP A 246 -15.13 -34.41 9.97
CA TRP A 246 -16.33 -33.74 9.52
C TRP A 246 -16.71 -34.31 8.16
N LEU A 247 -17.98 -34.72 8.04
CA LEU A 247 -18.53 -35.32 6.83
C LEU A 247 -19.74 -34.53 6.35
N ILE A 248 -19.80 -34.28 5.06
CA ILE A 248 -20.97 -33.70 4.37
C ILE A 248 -21.43 -34.71 3.33
N ASP A 249 -22.70 -35.11 3.38
CA ASP A 249 -23.28 -36.13 2.48
C ASP A 249 -22.44 -37.42 2.44
N ASN A 250 -22.01 -37.90 3.62
CA ASN A 250 -21.11 -39.06 3.83
C ASN A 250 -19.70 -38.96 3.23
N ARG A 251 -19.26 -37.77 2.81
CA ARG A 251 -17.88 -37.54 2.36
C ARG A 251 -17.10 -36.76 3.40
N GLU A 252 -15.92 -37.27 3.76
CA GLU A 252 -15.00 -36.56 4.62
C GLU A 252 -14.52 -35.27 3.94
N VAL A 253 -14.73 -34.14 4.63
CA VAL A 253 -14.34 -32.81 4.14
C VAL A 253 -13.23 -32.18 4.97
N TYR A 254 -13.06 -32.61 6.23
CA TYR A 254 -12.01 -32.14 7.11
C TYR A 254 -11.69 -33.16 8.22
N ARG A 255 -10.45 -33.15 8.72
CA ARG A 255 -10.01 -33.98 9.85
C ARG A 255 -9.02 -33.26 10.75
N VAL A 256 -9.05 -33.60 12.03
CA VAL A 256 -8.06 -33.16 13.04
C VAL A 256 -7.53 -34.38 13.79
N SER A 257 -6.21 -34.59 13.76
CA SER A 257 -5.51 -35.68 14.46
C SER A 257 -4.72 -35.22 15.70
N THR A 258 -4.70 -33.91 15.97
CA THR A 258 -4.01 -33.29 17.12
C THR A 258 -5.00 -32.54 18.00
N VAL A 259 -6.04 -33.23 18.46
CA VAL A 259 -7.11 -32.63 19.29
C VAL A 259 -6.51 -32.03 20.58
N GLY A 260 -6.89 -30.79 20.88
CA GLY A 260 -6.32 -29.93 21.91
C GLY A 260 -5.28 -28.90 21.45
N TYR A 261 -4.65 -29.08 20.28
CA TYR A 261 -3.66 -28.13 19.72
C TYR A 261 -4.30 -27.13 18.74
N LEU A 262 -3.62 -25.99 18.55
CA LEU A 262 -3.95 -25.01 17.52
C LEU A 262 -3.62 -25.57 16.12
N ILE A 263 -4.46 -25.28 15.13
CA ILE A 263 -4.27 -25.73 13.73
C ILE A 263 -3.45 -24.70 12.93
N SER A 264 -4.10 -23.58 12.53
CA SER A 264 -3.48 -22.51 11.74
C SER A 264 -4.13 -21.18 12.09
N ARG A 265 -3.33 -20.12 12.32
CA ARG A 265 -3.84 -18.78 12.67
C ARG A 265 -4.75 -18.17 11.60
N GLU A 266 -4.67 -18.64 10.37
CA GLU A 266 -5.53 -18.22 9.25
C GLU A 266 -7.03 -18.42 9.55
N TYR A 267 -7.40 -19.54 10.17
CA TYR A 267 -8.80 -19.87 10.48
C TYR A 267 -9.19 -19.60 11.92
N LEU A 268 -8.26 -19.07 12.73
CA LEU A 268 -8.48 -18.78 14.13
C LEU A 268 -9.34 -17.53 14.25
N ILE A 269 -10.61 -17.68 14.65
CA ILE A 269 -11.54 -16.56 14.78
C ILE A 269 -11.62 -16.01 16.22
N VAL A 270 -11.29 -16.84 17.21
CA VAL A 270 -11.18 -16.47 18.62
C VAL A 270 -9.93 -17.11 19.22
N ASP A 271 -9.02 -16.30 19.79
CA ASP A 271 -7.80 -16.75 20.47
C ASP A 271 -7.79 -16.23 21.92
N ARG A 272 -8.07 -17.08 22.92
CA ARG A 272 -8.06 -16.68 24.34
C ARG A 272 -6.70 -16.96 25.01
N GLY A 273 -5.71 -17.47 24.28
CA GLY A 273 -4.44 -17.92 24.83
C GLY A 273 -4.58 -19.13 25.77
N GLY A 274 -3.53 -19.40 26.54
CA GLY A 274 -3.42 -20.57 27.44
C GLY A 274 -2.37 -21.57 26.96
N ARG A 275 -2.20 -22.68 27.69
CA ARG A 275 -1.22 -23.71 27.34
C ARG A 275 -1.83 -24.77 26.41
N GLU A 276 -1.21 -24.97 25.25
CA GLU A 276 -1.60 -26.06 24.34
C GLU A 276 -1.22 -27.42 24.93
N GLU A 277 -2.13 -28.38 24.81
CA GLU A 277 -1.95 -29.74 25.27
C GLU A 277 -2.80 -30.69 24.43
N LEU A 278 -2.33 -31.92 24.24
CA LEU A 278 -3.13 -32.96 23.60
C LEU A 278 -4.23 -33.38 24.57
N VAL A 279 -5.49 -33.32 24.12
CA VAL A 279 -6.63 -33.77 24.90
C VAL A 279 -7.67 -34.40 23.97
N PHE A 280 -8.20 -35.55 24.34
CA PHE A 280 -9.23 -36.25 23.57
C PHE A 280 -10.40 -36.64 24.49
N PRO A 281 -11.65 -36.40 24.08
CA PRO A 281 -12.82 -36.70 24.90
C PRO A 281 -12.98 -38.20 25.15
N LYS A 282 -13.59 -38.58 26.27
CA LYS A 282 -14.00 -39.98 26.54
C LYS A 282 -15.44 -40.26 26.12
N SER A 283 -16.24 -39.21 26.08
CA SER A 283 -17.64 -39.24 25.71
C SER A 283 -18.02 -37.88 25.12
N VAL A 284 -19.01 -37.84 24.23
CA VAL A 284 -19.51 -36.59 23.63
C VAL A 284 -21.04 -36.55 23.65
N GLN A 285 -21.59 -35.34 23.72
CA GLN A 285 -23.00 -35.07 23.47
C GLN A 285 -23.18 -34.51 22.07
N CYS A 286 -24.15 -35.02 21.34
CA CYS A 286 -24.51 -34.53 20.02
C CYS A 286 -25.68 -33.55 20.14
N GLY A 287 -25.77 -32.57 19.25
CA GLY A 287 -26.89 -31.65 19.23
C GLY A 287 -26.92 -30.72 18.03
N ALA A 288 -27.79 -29.72 18.14
CA ALA A 288 -27.90 -28.65 17.15
C ALA A 288 -28.48 -27.38 17.79
N GLY A 289 -28.19 -26.24 17.18
CA GLY A 289 -28.57 -24.95 17.73
C GLY A 289 -28.46 -23.78 16.76
N THR A 290 -28.69 -22.57 17.27
CA THR A 290 -28.52 -21.32 16.52
C THR A 290 -27.60 -20.39 17.30
N PHE A 291 -26.70 -19.70 16.59
CA PHE A 291 -25.56 -19.00 17.15
C PHE A 291 -25.32 -17.63 16.51
N THR A 292 -24.58 -16.79 17.23
CA THR A 292 -23.99 -15.52 16.77
C THR A 292 -22.65 -15.28 17.43
N LEU A 293 -21.62 -14.91 16.66
CA LEU A 293 -20.26 -14.78 17.17
C LEU A 293 -19.74 -13.33 17.04
N LEU A 294 -20.44 -12.36 17.63
CA LEU A 294 -20.14 -10.92 17.48
C LEU A 294 -18.77 -10.50 18.04
N ASP A 295 -18.16 -11.30 18.92
CA ASP A 295 -16.82 -11.11 19.50
C ASP A 295 -15.73 -11.93 18.78
N GLY A 296 -16.07 -12.62 17.70
CA GLY A 296 -15.12 -13.24 16.79
C GLY A 296 -14.60 -12.25 15.75
N SER A 297 -13.37 -12.48 15.31
CA SER A 297 -12.86 -11.89 14.06
C SER A 297 -13.50 -12.56 12.85
N ALA A 298 -13.40 -11.94 11.66
CA ALA A 298 -13.87 -12.61 10.46
C ALA A 298 -12.94 -13.80 10.14
N PRO A 299 -13.49 -14.95 9.70
CA PRO A 299 -12.66 -16.06 9.22
C PRO A 299 -11.76 -15.59 8.05
N CYS A 300 -10.54 -16.16 7.97
CA CYS A 300 -9.53 -15.87 6.94
C CYS A 300 -8.79 -14.51 7.05
N LEU A 301 -8.90 -13.77 8.16
CA LEU A 301 -8.10 -12.54 8.43
C LEU A 301 -6.89 -12.83 9.34
N GLU A 302 -5.74 -13.15 8.77
CA GLU A 302 -4.50 -13.53 9.49
C GLU A 302 -3.97 -12.44 10.44
N ARG A 303 -4.38 -11.17 10.25
CA ARG A 303 -3.88 -10.00 10.99
C ARG A 303 -4.72 -9.58 12.21
N GLU A 304 -5.90 -10.16 12.44
CA GLU A 304 -6.86 -9.65 13.44
C GLU A 304 -6.93 -10.45 14.75
N THR A 305 -6.46 -11.69 14.81
CA THR A 305 -6.49 -12.49 16.05
C THR A 305 -5.21 -12.38 16.89
N THR A 306 -5.25 -11.45 17.84
CA THR A 306 -4.23 -11.33 18.89
C THR A 306 -4.53 -12.24 20.08
N VAL A 307 -3.51 -12.90 20.62
CA VAL A 307 -3.58 -13.74 21.84
C VAL A 307 -4.21 -12.94 23.00
N GLY A 308 -5.25 -13.50 23.63
CA GLY A 308 -5.88 -12.95 24.84
C GLY A 308 -7.31 -12.44 24.67
N GLY A 309 -7.98 -12.78 23.57
CA GLY A 309 -9.41 -12.65 23.31
C GLY A 309 -10.03 -11.40 23.91
N GLY A 310 -9.77 -10.25 23.27
CA GLY A 310 -10.27 -8.95 23.72
C GLY A 310 -9.60 -7.74 23.08
N SER A 311 -8.51 -7.90 22.33
CA SER A 311 -7.85 -6.80 21.59
C SER A 311 -7.80 -6.98 20.07
N GLY A 312 -8.40 -8.06 19.55
CA GLY A 312 -8.67 -8.23 18.11
C GLY A 312 -9.90 -7.43 17.69
N TYR A 313 -10.02 -7.15 16.40
CA TYR A 313 -11.11 -6.38 15.81
C TYR A 313 -12.45 -7.13 16.00
N ASN A 314 -13.33 -6.62 16.87
CA ASN A 314 -14.65 -7.21 17.14
C ASN A 314 -15.75 -6.22 16.73
N LEU A 315 -16.88 -6.70 16.21
CA LEU A 315 -17.90 -5.87 15.53
C LEU A 315 -18.49 -4.73 16.41
N TYR A 316 -18.51 -4.88 17.73
CA TYR A 316 -19.00 -3.82 18.64
C TYR A 316 -17.96 -2.72 18.96
N GLN A 317 -16.64 -2.98 18.80
CA GLN A 317 -15.62 -1.94 18.98
C GLN A 317 -15.71 -0.85 17.90
N GLU A 318 -16.13 -1.21 16.68
CA GLU A 318 -16.36 -0.24 15.60
C GLU A 318 -17.43 0.79 15.92
N LEU A 319 -18.47 0.34 16.61
CA LEU A 319 -19.57 1.21 17.03
C LEU A 319 -19.22 2.00 18.29
N GLY A 320 -18.02 1.82 18.87
CA GLY A 320 -17.58 2.48 20.09
C GLY A 320 -18.40 2.10 21.32
N MET A 321 -19.00 0.91 21.33
CA MET A 321 -19.90 0.42 22.37
C MET A 321 -19.42 -0.88 22.98
N ASP A 322 -19.83 -1.14 24.23
CA ASP A 322 -19.71 -2.48 24.80
C ASP A 322 -20.81 -3.41 24.27
N ARG A 323 -20.50 -4.70 24.17
CA ARG A 323 -21.38 -5.74 23.60
C ARG A 323 -22.72 -5.82 24.34
N SER A 324 -22.71 -5.69 25.66
CA SER A 324 -23.93 -5.65 26.49
C SER A 324 -24.83 -4.48 26.08
N SER A 325 -24.24 -3.30 25.89
CA SER A 325 -24.93 -2.08 25.46
C SER A 325 -25.48 -2.18 24.04
N PHE A 326 -24.75 -2.84 23.13
CA PHE A 326 -25.24 -3.09 21.76
C PHE A 326 -26.46 -4.03 21.75
N LEU A 327 -26.38 -5.17 22.45
CA LEU A 327 -27.47 -6.15 22.48
C LEU A 327 -28.69 -5.66 23.27
N LEU A 328 -28.51 -4.83 24.30
CA LEU A 328 -29.61 -4.19 25.04
C LEU A 328 -30.28 -3.05 24.26
N ASN A 329 -29.52 -2.30 23.45
CA ASN A 329 -30.01 -1.14 22.69
C ASN A 329 -30.34 -1.45 21.22
N SER A 330 -30.22 -2.70 20.76
CA SER A 330 -30.55 -3.12 19.38
C SER A 330 -31.98 -2.72 18.97
N VAL A 331 -32.88 -2.53 19.95
CA VAL A 331 -34.26 -2.03 19.79
C VAL A 331 -34.34 -0.49 19.65
N GLU A 332 -33.34 0.29 20.12
CA GLU A 332 -33.31 1.76 20.06
C GLU A 332 -32.59 2.34 18.83
N PHE A 333 -31.90 1.50 18.03
CA PHE A 333 -31.14 1.93 16.82
C PHE A 333 -32.00 2.31 15.59
N GLY A 334 -33.33 2.37 15.73
CA GLY A 334 -34.18 3.11 14.79
C GLY A 334 -34.31 2.52 13.38
N SER A 335 -34.17 1.20 13.22
CA SER A 335 -34.76 0.49 12.08
C SER A 335 -35.70 -0.59 12.61
N ASP A 336 -36.94 -0.62 12.14
CA ASP A 336 -37.87 -1.76 12.31
C ASP A 336 -37.33 -3.06 11.64
N GLU A 337 -36.03 -3.15 11.36
CA GLU A 337 -35.44 -4.09 10.43
C GLU A 337 -34.38 -5.01 11.06
N ILE A 338 -33.58 -4.55 12.03
CA ILE A 338 -32.63 -5.39 12.79
C ILE A 338 -33.38 -6.27 13.80
N SER A 339 -34.46 -5.76 14.38
CA SER A 339 -35.36 -6.54 15.21
C SER A 339 -35.96 -7.72 14.44
N ASN A 340 -36.11 -7.60 13.11
CA ASN A 340 -36.65 -8.61 12.20
C ASN A 340 -35.62 -9.63 11.70
N SER A 341 -34.36 -9.58 12.16
CA SER A 341 -33.40 -10.62 11.84
C SER A 341 -33.75 -11.91 12.57
N GLY A 342 -33.60 -13.04 11.88
CA GLY A 342 -34.00 -14.33 12.41
C GLY A 342 -33.16 -15.46 11.84
N THR A 343 -33.08 -16.55 12.58
CA THR A 343 -32.45 -17.80 12.18
C THR A 343 -33.49 -18.89 12.25
N ILE A 344 -33.80 -19.50 11.10
CA ILE A 344 -34.64 -20.69 11.02
C ILE A 344 -33.75 -21.90 10.80
N LEU A 345 -33.72 -22.78 11.80
CA LEU A 345 -33.13 -24.12 11.70
C LEU A 345 -34.27 -25.15 11.65
N VAL A 346 -34.22 -26.06 10.69
CA VAL A 346 -35.16 -27.18 10.61
C VAL A 346 -34.39 -28.49 10.62
N LEU A 347 -34.77 -29.37 11.54
CA LEU A 347 -34.13 -30.67 11.79
C LEU A 347 -35.12 -31.78 11.50
N ASP A 348 -34.66 -32.85 10.87
CA ASP A 348 -35.45 -34.06 10.69
C ASP A 348 -35.63 -34.79 12.03
N HIS A 349 -36.88 -34.96 12.48
CA HIS A 349 -37.22 -35.64 13.75
C HIS A 349 -36.80 -37.12 13.74
N ASP A 350 -36.77 -37.76 12.57
CA ASP A 350 -36.43 -39.16 12.40
C ASP A 350 -34.95 -39.38 12.01
N SER A 351 -34.12 -38.32 12.09
CA SER A 351 -32.67 -38.43 11.93
C SER A 351 -32.14 -39.59 12.78
N LYS A 352 -31.38 -40.52 12.21
CA LYS A 352 -30.72 -41.59 12.97
C LYS A 352 -29.57 -40.96 13.77
N GLN A 353 -29.87 -40.55 15.00
CA GLN A 353 -29.10 -39.47 15.63
C GLN A 353 -27.68 -39.86 16.03
N ILE A 354 -27.40 -41.15 16.27
CA ILE A 354 -26.07 -41.65 16.69
C ILE A 354 -25.87 -43.07 16.16
N GLU A 355 -24.80 -43.27 15.39
CA GLU A 355 -24.42 -44.59 14.86
C GLU A 355 -23.00 -44.97 15.33
N LEU A 356 -22.80 -46.27 15.56
CA LEU A 356 -21.48 -46.88 15.73
C LEU A 356 -21.11 -47.52 14.39
N GLU A 357 -20.24 -46.87 13.63
CA GLU A 357 -19.80 -47.33 12.30
C GLU A 357 -18.45 -48.08 12.41
N GLU A 358 -18.20 -49.07 11.54
CA GLU A 358 -16.90 -49.76 11.45
C GLU A 358 -15.89 -48.89 10.69
N TYR A 359 -14.65 -48.84 11.17
CA TYR A 359 -13.61 -47.99 10.58
C TYR A 359 -13.16 -48.50 9.20
N GLU A 360 -13.53 -47.81 8.12
CA GLU A 360 -12.97 -48.02 6.77
C GLU A 360 -11.70 -47.17 6.59
N GLY A 361 -10.56 -47.70 7.04
CA GLY A 361 -9.25 -47.07 6.88
C GLY A 361 -8.59 -47.41 5.55
N ASP A 362 -8.45 -46.43 4.65
CA ASP A 362 -7.49 -46.52 3.55
C ASP A 362 -6.07 -46.20 4.04
N SER A 363 -5.17 -47.12 3.70
CA SER A 363 -3.81 -47.31 4.20
C SER A 363 -2.84 -46.12 4.09
N ALA A 364 -2.10 -45.93 5.18
CA ALA A 364 -1.02 -44.97 5.36
C ALA A 364 0.16 -45.13 4.37
N ILE A 365 0.68 -44.01 3.86
CA ILE A 365 2.09 -43.88 3.46
C ILE A 365 2.75 -42.87 4.41
N LEU A 366 3.52 -43.42 5.35
CA LEU A 366 4.49 -42.70 6.16
C LEU A 366 5.64 -42.22 5.27
N ILE A 367 5.91 -40.91 5.21
CA ILE A 367 7.26 -40.40 4.93
C ILE A 367 7.69 -39.50 6.08
N ASN A 368 8.64 -40.06 6.82
CA ASN A 368 9.30 -39.56 8.01
C ASN A 368 10.43 -38.61 7.60
N ASN A 369 10.38 -37.33 7.98
CA ASN A 369 11.50 -36.39 7.76
C ASN A 369 12.36 -36.32 9.03
N ASN A 370 13.30 -37.25 9.17
CA ASN A 370 14.42 -37.15 10.09
C ASN A 370 15.72 -36.97 9.30
N ASN A 371 16.27 -35.76 9.34
CA ASN A 371 17.63 -35.46 8.94
C ASN A 371 18.62 -36.00 9.98
N ASN A 372 19.52 -36.90 9.59
CA ASN A 372 20.96 -36.76 9.87
C ASN A 372 21.83 -37.89 9.27
N ASN A 373 22.98 -37.44 8.75
CA ASN A 373 24.26 -38.12 8.55
C ASN A 373 24.53 -38.95 7.27
N ASN A 374 25.33 -38.31 6.40
CA ASN A 374 26.59 -38.79 5.82
C ASN A 374 26.76 -40.29 5.56
N SER A 375 26.92 -40.67 4.29
CA SER A 375 28.24 -41.07 3.74
C SER A 375 28.14 -41.48 2.26
N ASN A 376 29.08 -40.94 1.48
CA ASN A 376 29.73 -41.41 0.24
C ASN A 376 29.19 -42.68 -0.47
N VAL A 377 29.07 -42.60 -1.80
CA VAL A 377 30.00 -43.20 -2.80
C VAL A 377 29.29 -43.27 -4.18
N ASP A 378 29.85 -42.50 -5.11
CA ASP A 378 30.18 -42.75 -6.52
C ASP A 378 29.17 -43.25 -7.58
N ASP A 379 29.25 -42.51 -8.69
CA ASP A 379 29.41 -42.93 -10.10
C ASP A 379 28.21 -43.03 -11.06
N ASN A 380 28.27 -42.08 -12.03
CA ASN A 380 28.12 -42.24 -13.49
C ASN A 380 26.77 -42.74 -14.05
N ASN A 381 26.09 -41.95 -14.87
CA ASN A 381 26.40 -41.84 -16.31
C ASN A 381 25.51 -40.81 -17.02
N TYR A 382 26.05 -40.23 -18.09
CA TYR A 382 25.46 -39.21 -18.97
C TYR A 382 24.95 -39.86 -20.28
N ASN A 383 24.20 -39.07 -21.06
CA ASN A 383 23.69 -39.29 -22.45
C ASN A 383 22.47 -40.21 -22.57
N ASP A 384 21.54 -40.08 -23.52
CA ASP A 384 21.16 -39.12 -24.58
C ASP A 384 19.76 -39.62 -25.02
N ASP A 385 18.84 -38.76 -25.45
CA ASP A 385 18.22 -38.89 -26.80
C ASP A 385 17.06 -37.92 -27.07
N LYS A 386 17.05 -37.47 -28.33
CA LYS A 386 16.09 -36.57 -28.99
C LYS A 386 14.98 -37.36 -29.71
N GLY A 387 13.77 -36.81 -29.71
CA GLY A 387 13.05 -36.47 -30.94
C GLY A 387 11.86 -37.32 -31.40
N LEU A 388 10.92 -36.60 -32.06
CA LEU A 388 9.76 -37.01 -32.86
C LEU A 388 8.51 -37.48 -32.08
N LEU A 389 7.26 -37.17 -32.45
CA LEU A 389 6.67 -36.81 -33.75
C LEU A 389 5.30 -36.13 -33.56
N ASP A 390 5.01 -35.13 -34.38
CA ASP A 390 3.68 -34.58 -34.66
C ASP A 390 2.73 -35.64 -35.27
N SER A 391 1.42 -35.55 -34.99
CA SER A 391 0.31 -35.50 -35.99
C SER A 391 -1.03 -35.99 -35.42
N ASN A 392 -2.07 -35.16 -35.55
CA ASN A 392 -3.43 -35.48 -36.06
C ASN A 392 -4.31 -34.21 -36.00
N ILE A 393 -4.55 -33.54 -37.14
CA ILE A 393 -5.74 -33.61 -38.03
C ILE A 393 -6.97 -32.90 -37.42
N GLN A 394 -7.30 -31.66 -37.81
CA GLN A 394 -8.09 -31.20 -38.99
C GLN A 394 -9.49 -31.79 -39.15
N GLN A 395 -10.52 -30.95 -38.96
CA GLN A 395 -11.84 -30.89 -39.65
C GLN A 395 -12.61 -29.73 -38.96
N LEU A 396 -13.23 -28.73 -39.60
CA LEU A 396 -13.84 -28.58 -40.93
C LEU A 396 -13.79 -27.09 -41.35
N GLN A 397 -13.49 -26.84 -42.63
CA GLN A 397 -13.77 -25.58 -43.32
C GLN A 397 -15.13 -25.68 -44.04
N SER A 398 -15.85 -24.57 -44.20
CA SER A 398 -16.05 -23.89 -45.51
C SER A 398 -17.42 -23.21 -45.70
N SER A 399 -17.41 -22.25 -46.62
CA SER A 399 -18.50 -21.48 -47.27
C SER A 399 -18.92 -20.17 -46.58
N GLY A 400 -18.93 -18.99 -47.21
CA GLY A 400 -18.50 -18.58 -48.55
C GLY A 400 -18.94 -17.14 -48.87
N SER A 401 -18.01 -16.32 -49.40
CA SER A 401 -18.14 -15.29 -50.46
C SER A 401 -19.10 -14.08 -50.35
N GLY A 402 -18.51 -12.87 -50.30
CA GLY A 402 -18.66 -11.84 -51.37
C GLY A 402 -19.51 -10.58 -51.16
N GLY A 403 -18.86 -9.39 -51.15
CA GLY A 403 -19.27 -8.23 -51.97
C GLY A 403 -19.98 -7.01 -51.34
N ASP A 404 -19.18 -5.98 -51.01
CA ASP A 404 -19.31 -4.54 -51.32
C ASP A 404 -20.45 -3.60 -50.83
N THR A 405 -19.97 -2.53 -50.16
CA THR A 405 -20.33 -1.09 -50.21
C THR A 405 -21.42 -0.45 -49.31
N ASN A 406 -20.92 0.54 -48.54
CA ASN A 406 -21.48 1.88 -48.22
C ASN A 406 -22.54 2.10 -47.11
N THR A 407 -22.01 2.59 -45.98
CA THR A 407 -22.35 3.82 -45.22
C THR A 407 -23.67 3.97 -44.42
N THR A 408 -23.47 4.43 -43.16
CA THR A 408 -24.40 5.08 -42.19
C THR A 408 -25.47 4.15 -41.59
N THR A 409 -25.74 4.07 -40.28
CA THR A 409 -25.65 5.00 -39.14
C THR A 409 -25.82 4.18 -37.84
N TYR A 410 -25.20 4.63 -36.75
CA TYR A 410 -25.36 4.24 -35.33
C TYR A 410 -26.43 3.18 -34.95
N GLU A 411 -25.99 2.08 -34.31
CA GLU A 411 -26.69 1.45 -33.20
C GLU A 411 -25.73 0.58 -32.37
N ASP A 412 -25.97 0.56 -31.07
CA ASP A 412 -25.08 0.17 -29.98
C ASP A 412 -24.58 -1.29 -30.06
N ILE A 413 -23.25 -1.46 -29.95
CA ILE A 413 -22.65 -2.76 -29.66
C ILE A 413 -21.98 -2.69 -28.29
N ASN A 414 -22.66 -3.37 -27.38
CA ASN A 414 -22.23 -3.86 -26.09
C ASN A 414 -20.80 -4.45 -26.18
N ILE A 415 -19.81 -3.71 -25.69
CA ILE A 415 -18.45 -4.24 -25.46
C ILE A 415 -18.47 -4.84 -24.06
N GLY A 416 -18.21 -6.14 -23.98
CA GLY A 416 -18.09 -6.87 -22.73
C GLY A 416 -17.07 -6.21 -21.80
N ASP A 417 -17.47 -6.07 -20.55
CA ASP A 417 -16.65 -5.66 -19.41
C ASP A 417 -15.37 -6.51 -19.32
N ASP A 418 -14.24 -5.98 -19.81
CA ASP A 418 -12.90 -6.43 -19.45
C ASP A 418 -12.63 -5.99 -17.99
N LYS A 419 -13.02 -6.82 -17.01
CA LYS A 419 -12.76 -6.62 -15.57
C LYS A 419 -11.43 -7.23 -15.14
N ASP A 420 -10.32 -6.79 -15.72
CA ASP A 420 -8.99 -7.14 -15.20
C ASP A 420 -8.05 -5.93 -15.34
N GLY A 421 -8.02 -5.06 -14.33
CA GLY A 421 -7.00 -4.00 -14.27
C GLY A 421 -7.18 -2.84 -13.28
N ASP A 422 -8.36 -2.61 -12.69
CA ASP A 422 -8.66 -1.32 -12.02
C ASP A 422 -8.93 -1.40 -10.50
N GLN A 423 -8.72 -2.55 -9.84
CA GLN A 423 -9.04 -2.74 -8.42
C GLN A 423 -8.11 -1.95 -7.44
N ASP A 424 -6.93 -1.50 -7.90
CA ASP A 424 -5.88 -0.86 -7.07
C ASP A 424 -5.92 0.68 -7.04
N VAL A 425 -6.96 1.31 -7.62
CA VAL A 425 -6.96 2.75 -7.90
C VAL A 425 -7.83 3.54 -6.91
N LEU A 426 -7.26 4.54 -6.23
CA LEU A 426 -8.00 5.41 -5.31
C LEU A 426 -9.19 6.11 -6.01
N PRO A 427 -10.31 6.36 -5.31
CA PRO A 427 -11.39 7.20 -5.83
C PRO A 427 -10.86 8.59 -6.23
N LEU A 428 -11.37 9.14 -7.34
CA LEU A 428 -10.87 10.40 -7.92
C LEU A 428 -10.81 11.55 -6.91
N ASP A 429 -11.81 11.68 -6.03
CA ASP A 429 -11.86 12.77 -5.05
C ASP A 429 -10.82 12.63 -3.93
N ILE A 430 -10.51 11.40 -3.53
CA ILE A 430 -9.47 11.10 -2.55
C ILE A 430 -8.10 11.29 -3.19
N GLU A 431 -7.91 10.76 -4.40
CA GLU A 431 -6.69 10.94 -5.18
C GLU A 431 -6.37 12.45 -5.37
N ARG A 432 -7.38 13.27 -5.67
CA ARG A 432 -7.25 14.74 -5.78
C ARG A 432 -6.80 15.38 -4.47
N ARG A 433 -7.43 15.04 -3.33
CA ARG A 433 -7.07 15.59 -2.02
C ARG A 433 -5.65 15.19 -1.61
N VAL A 434 -5.31 13.91 -1.76
CA VAL A 434 -3.96 13.38 -1.51
C VAL A 434 -2.95 14.11 -2.39
N SER A 435 -3.23 14.27 -3.68
CA SER A 435 -2.35 14.98 -4.61
C SER A 435 -2.13 16.42 -4.18
N LEU A 436 -3.20 17.12 -3.79
CA LEU A 436 -3.11 18.50 -3.31
C LEU A 436 -2.24 18.62 -2.05
N TYR A 437 -2.45 17.76 -1.05
CA TYR A 437 -1.66 17.79 0.18
C TYR A 437 -0.19 17.48 -0.07
N MET A 438 0.11 16.52 -0.95
CA MET A 438 1.48 16.22 -1.35
C MET A 438 2.13 17.43 -2.06
N LEU A 439 1.45 18.06 -3.03
CA LEU A 439 1.97 19.25 -3.72
C LEU A 439 2.17 20.44 -2.78
N ALA A 440 1.23 20.69 -1.85
CA ALA A 440 1.35 21.75 -0.86
C ALA A 440 2.54 21.50 0.09
N SER A 441 2.72 20.26 0.54
CA SER A 441 3.85 19.86 1.37
C SER A 441 5.19 20.01 0.63
N HIS A 442 5.21 19.68 -0.67
CA HIS A 442 6.40 19.77 -1.51
C HIS A 442 6.81 21.24 -1.71
N LEU A 443 5.86 22.08 -2.09
CA LEU A 443 6.09 23.51 -2.33
C LEU A 443 6.67 24.23 -1.13
N ILE A 444 6.07 24.06 0.07
CA ILE A 444 6.47 24.82 1.24
C ILE A 444 7.90 24.49 1.67
N THR A 445 8.26 23.20 1.65
CA THR A 445 9.60 22.75 2.01
C THR A 445 10.62 23.07 0.92
N ARG A 446 10.28 22.92 -0.37
CA ARG A 446 11.19 23.28 -1.47
C ARG A 446 11.52 24.77 -1.48
N MET A 447 10.55 25.64 -1.20
CA MET A 447 10.81 27.07 -1.06
C MET A 447 11.81 27.33 0.08
N GLY A 448 11.60 26.71 1.25
CA GLY A 448 12.51 26.84 2.41
C GLY A 448 13.93 26.37 2.11
N ASP A 449 14.06 25.16 1.56
CA ASP A 449 15.35 24.56 1.21
C ASP A 449 16.12 25.39 0.19
N LYS A 450 15.47 25.87 -0.88
CA LYS A 450 16.14 26.69 -1.90
C LYS A 450 16.55 28.07 -1.39
N MET A 451 15.77 28.68 -0.48
CA MET A 451 16.17 29.95 0.15
C MET A 451 17.39 29.73 1.05
N TRP A 452 17.41 28.62 1.79
CA TRP A 452 18.52 28.22 2.66
C TRP A 452 19.79 27.96 1.84
N ASP A 453 19.72 27.12 0.81
CA ASP A 453 20.87 26.77 -0.06
C ASP A 453 21.53 28.01 -0.67
N PHE A 454 20.73 29.02 -1.04
CA PHE A 454 21.24 30.30 -1.54
C PHE A 454 21.89 31.16 -0.44
N MET A 455 21.32 31.17 0.76
CA MET A 455 21.75 32.05 1.85
C MET A 455 23.06 31.59 2.52
N ILE A 456 23.35 30.28 2.55
CA ILE A 456 24.53 29.75 3.23
C ILE A 456 25.85 30.27 2.62
N PRO A 457 26.11 30.16 1.30
CA PRO A 457 27.33 30.68 0.71
C PRO A 457 27.51 32.18 0.95
N LEU A 458 26.43 32.98 0.84
CA LEU A 458 26.46 34.41 1.12
C LEU A 458 26.87 34.69 2.57
N THR A 459 26.28 33.97 3.52
CA THR A 459 26.61 34.09 4.94
C THR A 459 28.07 33.73 5.22
N LEU A 460 28.60 32.68 4.57
CA LEU A 460 29.99 32.28 4.72
C LEU A 460 30.97 33.32 4.13
N ILE A 461 30.60 33.98 3.04
CA ILE A 461 31.39 35.09 2.46
C ILE A 461 31.41 36.30 3.40
N VAL A 462 30.30 36.59 4.08
CA VAL A 462 30.23 37.67 5.08
C VAL A 462 31.12 37.34 6.30
N ILE A 463 31.15 36.07 6.72
CA ILE A 463 31.99 35.63 7.84
C ILE A 463 33.49 35.71 7.49
N SER A 464 33.89 35.31 6.27
CA SER A 464 35.29 35.35 5.82
C SER A 464 35.41 35.98 4.42
N PRO A 465 35.43 37.33 4.32
CA PRO A 465 35.39 38.04 3.04
C PRO A 465 36.66 37.85 2.19
N THR A 466 37.78 37.47 2.80
CA THR A 466 39.06 37.28 2.10
C THR A 466 39.30 35.84 1.63
N SER A 467 38.42 34.90 1.96
CA SER A 467 38.63 33.47 1.67
C SER A 467 37.35 32.77 1.22
N LEU A 468 37.42 32.11 0.07
CA LEU A 468 36.32 31.26 -0.44
C LEU A 468 36.34 29.84 0.15
N ILE A 469 37.42 29.49 0.88
CA ILE A 469 37.63 28.15 1.45
C ILE A 469 36.42 27.66 2.27
N PRO A 470 35.80 28.46 3.16
CA PRO A 470 34.67 28.00 3.96
C PRO A 470 33.46 27.58 3.11
N SER A 471 33.14 28.37 2.08
CA SER A 471 32.04 28.06 1.16
C SER A 471 32.32 26.81 0.33
N SER A 472 33.55 26.63 -0.14
CA SER A 472 33.95 25.44 -0.89
C SER A 472 33.94 24.17 -0.04
N LEU A 473 34.45 24.23 1.20
CA LEU A 473 34.43 23.09 2.12
C LEU A 473 33.01 22.67 2.49
N TYR A 474 32.09 23.63 2.68
CA TYR A 474 30.67 23.36 2.91
C TYR A 474 30.04 22.58 1.74
N GLY A 475 30.23 23.07 0.51
CA GLY A 475 29.70 22.39 -0.69
C GLY A 475 30.32 21.01 -0.92
N LEU A 476 31.63 20.86 -0.66
CA LEU A 476 32.33 19.58 -0.78
C LEU A 476 31.86 18.55 0.26
N SER A 477 31.60 18.96 1.51
CA SER A 477 31.19 18.02 2.55
C SER A 477 29.82 17.41 2.26
N ILE A 478 28.83 18.23 1.87
CA ILE A 478 27.48 17.75 1.58
C ILE A 478 27.45 16.85 0.35
N THR A 479 28.21 17.19 -0.71
CA THR A 479 28.27 16.41 -1.95
C THR A 479 29.00 15.08 -1.75
N PHE A 480 30.14 15.09 -1.04
CA PHE A 480 30.89 13.88 -0.76
C PHE A 480 30.09 12.87 0.09
N ILE A 481 29.43 13.35 1.14
CA ILE A 481 28.58 12.51 2.00
C ILE A 481 27.35 12.01 1.23
N GLY A 482 26.77 12.85 0.37
CA GLY A 482 25.69 12.47 -0.54
C GLY A 482 26.09 11.30 -1.44
N ILE A 483 27.27 11.34 -2.07
CA ILE A 483 27.76 10.25 -2.94
C ILE A 483 27.86 8.92 -2.18
N ILE A 484 28.41 8.93 -0.97
CA ILE A 484 28.64 7.69 -0.20
C ILE A 484 27.33 7.13 0.37
N LEU A 485 26.43 7.98 0.87
CA LEU A 485 25.25 7.55 1.62
C LEU A 485 23.97 7.43 0.79
N SER A 486 23.89 7.99 -0.42
CA SER A 486 22.64 7.94 -1.24
C SER A 486 22.12 6.52 -1.51
N PRO A 487 22.96 5.51 -1.84
CA PRO A 487 22.49 4.13 -1.98
C PRO A 487 21.98 3.51 -0.67
N SER A 488 22.67 3.78 0.45
CA SER A 488 22.22 3.33 1.77
C SER A 488 20.90 3.98 2.18
N VAL A 489 20.71 5.27 1.87
CA VAL A 489 19.44 5.99 2.02
C VAL A 489 18.35 5.29 1.22
N GLY A 490 18.60 5.00 -0.06
CA GLY A 490 17.67 4.30 -0.93
C GLY A 490 17.22 2.96 -0.35
N ARG A 491 18.19 2.13 0.06
CA ARG A 491 17.92 0.84 0.75
C ARG A 491 17.12 1.03 2.04
N MET A 492 17.45 2.05 2.83
CA MET A 492 16.75 2.33 4.08
C MET A 492 15.27 2.70 3.83
N VAL A 493 15.01 3.52 2.80
CA VAL A 493 13.67 3.92 2.36
C VAL A 493 12.85 2.72 1.87
N ASP A 494 13.51 1.70 1.31
CA ASP A 494 12.86 0.47 0.89
C ASP A 494 12.49 -0.46 2.05
N ILE A 495 13.30 -0.52 3.11
CA ILE A 495 13.13 -1.49 4.21
C ILE A 495 12.17 -0.99 5.31
N LYS A 496 12.25 0.30 5.68
CA LYS A 496 11.48 0.80 6.82
C LYS A 496 10.02 1.08 6.45
N LYS A 497 9.13 0.92 7.44
CA LYS A 497 7.74 1.37 7.33
C LYS A 497 7.68 2.87 7.03
N LYS A 498 6.72 3.27 6.19
CA LYS A 498 6.63 4.58 5.56
C LYS A 498 6.54 5.76 6.54
N LEU A 499 5.59 5.73 7.47
CA LEU A 499 5.35 6.86 8.38
C LEU A 499 6.47 7.05 9.43
N PRO A 500 7.01 5.99 10.07
CA PRO A 500 8.19 6.13 10.91
C PRO A 500 9.41 6.69 10.18
N MET A 501 9.58 6.37 8.89
CA MET A 501 10.65 6.95 8.07
C MET A 501 10.50 8.47 7.95
N ILE A 502 9.33 8.95 7.55
CA ILE A 502 9.04 10.38 7.39
C ILE A 502 9.25 11.12 8.70
N ARG A 503 8.72 10.61 9.81
CA ARG A 503 8.89 11.23 11.13
C ARG A 503 10.37 11.34 11.51
N THR A 504 11.15 10.28 11.26
CA THR A 504 12.59 10.28 11.54
C THR A 504 13.33 11.27 10.65
N ALA A 505 13.04 11.29 9.35
CA ALA A 505 13.66 12.18 8.38
C ALA A 505 13.41 13.67 8.72
N ILE A 506 12.15 14.05 8.96
CA ILE A 506 11.79 15.43 9.34
C ILE A 506 12.46 15.81 10.66
N SER A 507 12.45 14.91 11.66
CA SER A 507 13.13 15.18 12.94
C SER A 507 14.63 15.44 12.75
N CYS A 508 15.29 14.64 11.90
CA CYS A 508 16.70 14.87 11.54
C CYS A 508 16.89 16.20 10.81
N GLN A 509 16.02 16.56 9.87
CA GLN A 509 16.10 17.84 9.15
C GLN A 509 15.96 19.03 10.10
N VAL A 510 14.97 19.01 11.00
CA VAL A 510 14.71 20.07 11.98
C VAL A 510 15.89 20.25 12.93
N CYS A 511 16.40 19.16 13.51
CA CYS A 511 17.53 19.20 14.44
C CYS A 511 18.80 19.70 13.75
N ALA A 512 19.11 19.18 12.56
CA ALA A 512 20.31 19.53 11.83
C ALA A 512 20.25 20.98 11.30
N LEU A 513 19.11 21.42 10.76
CA LEU A 513 18.94 22.79 10.29
C LEU A 513 18.99 23.79 11.46
N GLY A 514 18.30 23.49 12.57
CA GLY A 514 18.34 24.33 13.77
C GLY A 514 19.75 24.48 14.33
N THR A 515 20.51 23.37 14.39
CA THR A 515 21.91 23.38 14.82
C THR A 515 22.78 24.22 13.86
N SER A 516 22.64 24.02 12.55
CA SER A 516 23.36 24.81 11.54
C SER A 516 23.04 26.30 11.64
N ALA A 517 21.78 26.67 11.88
CA ALA A 517 21.35 28.05 12.05
C ALA A 517 21.99 28.72 13.28
N VAL A 518 22.02 28.02 14.42
CA VAL A 518 22.66 28.51 15.65
C VAL A 518 24.18 28.66 15.45
N LEU A 519 24.84 27.66 14.85
CA LEU A 519 26.29 27.71 14.61
C LEU A 519 26.68 28.86 13.69
N LEU A 520 25.92 29.08 12.61
CA LEU A 520 26.16 30.21 11.69
C LEU A 520 25.89 31.56 12.37
N TYR A 521 24.81 31.68 13.16
CA TYR A 521 24.54 32.89 13.94
C TYR A 521 25.71 33.22 14.88
N LEU A 522 26.24 32.23 15.60
CA LEU A 522 27.39 32.41 16.48
C LEU A 522 28.64 32.84 15.67
N LEU A 523 28.93 32.16 14.55
CA LEU A 523 30.07 32.50 13.69
C LEU A 523 29.98 33.93 13.13
N MET A 524 28.79 34.36 12.69
CA MET A 524 28.56 35.75 12.25
C MET A 524 28.82 36.73 13.39
N ARG A 525 28.32 36.45 14.60
CA ARG A 525 28.49 37.34 15.75
C ARG A 525 29.94 37.44 16.22
N TYR A 526 30.69 36.34 16.16
CA TYR A 526 32.12 36.33 16.44
C TYR A 526 32.92 37.07 15.35
N SER A 527 32.56 36.91 14.08
CA SER A 527 33.22 37.63 12.95
C SER A 527 33.01 39.14 13.03
N GLU A 528 31.83 39.61 13.45
CA GLU A 528 31.59 41.04 13.72
C GLU A 528 32.51 41.59 14.82
N SER A 529 32.94 40.76 15.78
CA SER A 529 33.72 41.18 16.95
C SER A 529 35.24 41.07 16.79
N SER A 530 35.78 40.36 15.79
CA SER A 530 37.22 40.10 15.65
C SER A 530 37.68 40.05 14.19
N ASP A 531 38.59 40.96 13.81
CA ASP A 531 39.13 41.04 12.44
C ASP A 531 40.03 39.85 12.05
N ASN A 532 40.61 39.13 13.02
CA ASN A 532 41.39 37.92 12.76
C ASN A 532 40.54 36.77 12.19
N ILE A 533 39.23 36.75 12.50
CA ILE A 533 38.30 35.73 11.97
C ILE A 533 37.94 36.04 10.51
N LYS A 534 37.80 37.32 10.16
CA LYS A 534 37.52 37.76 8.78
C LYS A 534 38.62 37.30 7.83
N SER A 535 39.89 37.39 8.27
CA SER A 535 41.04 36.93 7.49
C SER A 535 41.15 35.41 7.43
N ASN A 536 40.94 34.73 8.56
CA ASN A 536 40.96 33.28 8.64
C ASN A 536 39.99 32.74 9.71
N ILE A 537 38.94 32.04 9.28
CA ILE A 537 37.96 31.41 10.19
C ILE A 537 38.58 30.36 11.12
N PHE A 538 39.74 29.80 10.74
CA PHE A 538 40.48 28.80 11.51
C PHE A 538 41.52 29.40 12.47
N SER A 539 41.54 30.73 12.62
CA SER A 539 42.47 31.43 13.51
C SER A 539 42.29 31.05 14.98
N HIS A 540 41.07 30.72 15.39
CA HIS A 540 40.75 30.27 16.75
C HIS A 540 40.18 28.85 16.77
N VAL A 541 40.56 28.07 17.78
CA VAL A 541 40.08 26.68 17.94
C VAL A 541 38.55 26.64 18.08
N GLY A 542 37.95 27.59 18.79
CA GLY A 542 36.50 27.65 18.98
C GLY A 542 35.72 27.86 17.66
N THR A 543 36.18 28.76 16.80
CA THR A 543 35.53 29.02 15.50
C THR A 543 35.77 27.87 14.52
N ALA A 544 36.95 27.25 14.55
CA ALA A 544 37.24 26.05 13.79
C ALA A 544 36.31 24.88 14.18
N LEU A 545 36.14 24.63 15.49
CA LEU A 545 35.23 23.60 15.99
C LEU A 545 33.77 23.87 15.59
N CYS A 546 33.31 25.13 15.72
CA CYS A 546 31.98 25.53 15.27
C CYS A 546 31.78 25.29 13.77
N PHE A 547 32.80 25.58 12.96
CA PHE A 547 32.76 25.35 11.51
C PHE A 547 32.73 23.86 11.17
N PHE A 548 33.55 23.01 11.80
CA PHE A 548 33.48 21.56 11.56
C PHE A 548 32.16 20.94 12.03
N ALA A 549 31.60 21.42 13.15
CA ALA A 549 30.26 21.02 13.59
C ALA A 549 29.18 21.44 12.59
N LEU A 550 29.33 22.62 11.96
CA LEU A 550 28.44 23.08 10.89
C LEU A 550 28.48 22.15 9.68
N LEU A 551 29.68 21.68 9.26
CA LEU A 551 29.82 20.74 8.14
C LEU A 551 29.10 19.42 8.41
N ILE A 552 29.25 18.87 9.62
CA ILE A 552 28.57 17.63 10.03
C ILE A 552 27.06 17.84 10.01
N SER A 553 26.57 18.91 10.63
CA SER A 553 25.15 19.24 10.70
C SER A 553 24.53 19.44 9.32
N ALA A 554 25.21 20.20 8.44
CA ALA A 554 24.79 20.40 7.06
C ALA A 554 24.69 19.09 6.27
N SER A 555 25.63 18.19 6.49
CA SER A 555 25.64 16.89 5.82
C SER A 555 24.52 15.98 6.31
N ILE A 556 24.21 15.98 7.62
CA ILE A 556 23.05 15.28 8.17
C ILE A 556 21.75 15.84 7.58
N HIS A 557 21.62 17.17 7.50
CA HIS A 557 20.46 17.83 6.90
C HIS A 557 20.29 17.42 5.43
N SER A 558 21.38 17.44 4.64
CA SER A 558 21.36 17.03 3.23
C SER A 558 20.90 15.59 3.06
N VAL A 559 21.43 14.65 3.85
CA VAL A 559 21.03 13.23 3.81
C VAL A 559 19.56 13.05 4.19
N ALA A 560 19.09 13.77 5.21
CA ALA A 560 17.69 13.72 5.63
C ALA A 560 16.74 14.31 4.58
N SER A 561 17.13 15.37 3.88
CA SER A 561 16.40 15.90 2.73
C SER A 561 16.34 14.89 1.57
N SER A 562 17.45 14.19 1.27
CA SER A 562 17.45 13.12 0.26
C SER A 562 16.51 11.97 0.62
N ILE A 563 16.45 11.55 1.90
CA ILE A 563 15.48 10.55 2.37
C ILE A 563 14.05 11.00 2.07
N MET A 564 13.73 12.27 2.37
CA MET A 564 12.40 12.83 2.14
C MET A 564 12.03 12.83 0.65
N ASN A 565 12.91 13.36 -0.20
CA ASN A 565 12.67 13.47 -1.64
C ASN A 565 12.45 12.10 -2.28
N ILE A 566 13.31 11.11 -1.98
CA ILE A 566 13.16 9.74 -2.50
C ILE A 566 11.88 9.09 -1.96
N SER A 567 11.56 9.28 -0.67
CA SER A 567 10.35 8.70 -0.06
C SER A 567 9.07 9.24 -0.69
N VAL A 568 8.97 10.56 -0.87
CA VAL A 568 7.76 11.22 -1.38
C VAL A 568 7.64 11.06 -2.89
N GLU A 569 8.60 11.56 -3.66
CA GLU A 569 8.52 11.65 -5.12
C GLU A 569 8.65 10.28 -5.80
N ARG A 570 9.58 9.45 -5.32
CA ARG A 570 9.90 8.17 -5.99
C ARG A 570 9.07 7.01 -5.45
N LYS A 571 8.61 7.04 -4.19
CA LYS A 571 7.82 5.93 -3.61
C LYS A 571 6.36 6.24 -3.36
N TRP A 572 6.04 7.33 -2.67
CA TRP A 572 4.65 7.61 -2.29
C TRP A 572 3.79 7.97 -3.51
N VAL A 573 4.27 8.87 -4.37
CA VAL A 573 3.53 9.29 -5.57
C VAL A 573 3.08 8.11 -6.43
N PRO A 574 3.96 7.21 -6.93
CA PRO A 574 3.54 6.09 -7.76
C PRO A 574 2.80 4.98 -6.99
N LYS A 575 2.91 4.93 -5.65
CA LYS A 575 2.12 3.98 -4.84
C LYS A 575 0.68 4.48 -4.66
N LEU A 576 0.47 5.79 -4.51
CA LEU A 576 -0.84 6.38 -4.24
C LEU A 576 -1.61 6.73 -5.52
N ILE A 577 -0.91 7.10 -6.59
CA ILE A 577 -1.51 7.55 -7.85
C ILE A 577 -1.20 6.52 -8.93
N LYS A 578 -2.14 5.60 -9.15
CA LYS A 578 -2.01 4.50 -10.11
C LYS A 578 -2.45 4.87 -11.52
N ARG A 579 -3.36 5.85 -11.66
CA ARG A 579 -3.81 6.31 -12.99
C ARG A 579 -2.66 7.00 -13.72
N ASP A 580 -2.31 6.48 -14.90
CA ASP A 580 -1.20 6.99 -15.72
C ASP A 580 -1.33 8.51 -15.99
N SER A 581 -2.53 8.97 -16.33
CA SER A 581 -2.77 10.40 -16.62
C SER A 581 -2.59 11.29 -15.39
N SER A 582 -3.01 10.82 -14.21
CA SER A 582 -2.84 11.54 -12.94
C SER A 582 -1.40 11.49 -12.44
N LEU A 583 -0.70 10.36 -12.61
CA LEU A 583 0.71 10.22 -12.25
C LEU A 583 1.59 11.15 -13.08
N THR A 584 1.33 11.24 -14.39
CA THR A 584 2.01 12.20 -15.27
C THR A 584 1.72 13.64 -14.86
N LYS A 585 0.47 13.98 -14.56
CA LYS A 585 0.13 15.31 -14.03
C LYS A 585 0.87 15.60 -12.73
N MET A 586 0.90 14.65 -11.79
CA MET A 586 1.54 14.82 -10.50
C MET A 586 3.05 15.07 -10.63
N ASN A 587 3.76 14.20 -11.37
CA ASN A 587 5.20 14.37 -11.61
C ASN A 587 5.49 15.70 -12.31
N THR A 588 4.67 16.08 -13.29
CA THR A 588 4.79 17.36 -14.00
C THR A 588 4.60 18.54 -13.04
N ARG A 589 3.58 18.52 -12.18
CA ARG A 589 3.32 19.59 -11.19
C ARG A 589 4.42 19.67 -10.12
N MET A 590 4.95 18.54 -9.65
CA MET A 590 6.09 18.52 -8.75
C MET A 590 7.32 19.18 -9.39
N ARG A 591 7.61 18.85 -10.66
CA ARG A 591 8.73 19.48 -11.38
C ARG A 591 8.53 20.98 -11.59
N GLN A 592 7.30 21.42 -11.86
CA GLN A 592 6.97 22.85 -11.93
C GLN A 592 7.28 23.56 -10.62
N ILE A 593 6.92 22.96 -9.49
CA ILE A 593 7.25 23.50 -8.16
C ILE A 593 8.77 23.62 -7.98
N ASP A 594 9.53 22.57 -8.32
CA ASP A 594 10.99 22.61 -8.19
C ASP A 594 11.62 23.73 -9.03
N LEU A 595 11.19 23.86 -10.30
CA LEU A 595 11.69 24.89 -11.21
C LEU A 595 11.32 26.31 -10.79
N VAL A 596 10.07 26.52 -10.35
CA VAL A 596 9.61 27.83 -9.88
C VAL A 596 10.37 28.22 -8.61
N THR A 597 10.48 27.30 -7.65
CA THR A 597 11.19 27.57 -6.38
C THR A 597 12.69 27.78 -6.59
N GLU A 598 13.32 27.07 -7.54
CA GLU A 598 14.74 27.25 -7.88
C GLU A 598 15.08 28.69 -8.31
N VAL A 599 14.15 29.41 -8.95
CA VAL A 599 14.34 30.82 -9.33
C VAL A 599 13.80 31.77 -8.27
N SER A 600 12.59 31.53 -7.78
CA SER A 600 11.91 32.47 -6.89
C SER A 600 12.54 32.53 -5.51
N ALA A 601 13.02 31.40 -4.98
CA ALA A 601 13.59 31.36 -3.63
C ALA A 601 14.89 32.17 -3.50
N PRO A 602 15.92 32.00 -4.36
CA PRO A 602 17.09 32.88 -4.35
C PRO A 602 16.75 34.36 -4.56
N PHE A 603 15.77 34.65 -5.42
CA PHE A 603 15.33 36.02 -5.65
C PHE A 603 14.73 36.65 -4.39
N ILE A 604 13.83 35.95 -3.70
CA ILE A 604 13.23 36.41 -2.43
C ILE A 604 14.30 36.57 -1.36
N ALA A 605 15.19 35.59 -1.21
CA ALA A 605 16.28 35.62 -0.25
C ALA A 605 17.26 36.77 -0.50
N GLY A 606 17.61 37.04 -1.76
CA GLY A 606 18.45 38.17 -2.15
C GLY A 606 17.75 39.52 -1.97
N LEU A 607 16.45 39.61 -2.24
CA LEU A 607 15.69 40.84 -2.01
C LEU A 607 15.67 41.24 -0.54
N LEU A 608 15.59 40.26 0.38
CA LEU A 608 15.67 40.49 1.82
C LEU A 608 16.98 41.18 2.25
N THR A 609 18.11 40.90 1.59
CA THR A 609 19.40 41.53 1.93
C THR A 609 19.52 42.97 1.42
N THR A 610 18.66 43.39 0.48
CA THR A 610 18.67 44.76 -0.08
C THR A 610 17.79 45.75 0.68
N ILE A 611 16.94 45.27 1.60
CA ILE A 611 16.01 46.12 2.34
C ILE A 611 16.79 46.98 3.36
N PRO A 612 16.70 48.33 3.32
CA PRO A 612 17.56 49.22 4.12
C PRO A 612 17.52 49.02 5.65
N HIS A 613 16.46 48.41 6.18
CA HIS A 613 16.27 48.17 7.62
C HIS A 613 16.67 46.75 8.07
N ILE A 614 17.07 45.90 7.13
CA ILE A 614 17.41 44.49 7.37
C ILE A 614 18.90 44.30 7.09
N ASN A 615 19.69 44.18 8.15
CA ASN A 615 21.10 43.78 8.03
C ASN A 615 21.19 42.32 7.59
N GLU A 616 22.33 41.90 7.04
CA GLU A 616 22.58 40.53 6.56
C GLU A 616 22.27 39.46 7.60
N LEU A 617 22.64 39.69 8.87
CA LEU A 617 22.28 38.80 10.00
C LEU A 617 20.76 38.63 10.15
N ARG A 618 19.98 39.70 10.00
CA ARG A 618 18.51 39.65 10.10
C ARG A 618 17.91 38.94 8.89
N ALA A 619 18.44 39.18 7.70
CA ALA A 619 18.01 38.49 6.48
C ALA A 619 18.25 36.97 6.61
N PHE A 620 19.44 36.57 7.08
CA PHE A 620 19.76 35.17 7.39
C PHE A 620 18.77 34.57 8.40
N MET A 621 18.50 35.25 9.51
CA MET A 621 17.58 34.74 10.55
C MET A 621 16.15 34.59 10.04
N ILE A 622 15.67 35.49 9.18
CA ILE A 622 14.34 35.37 8.55
C ILE A 622 14.27 34.12 7.67
N VAL A 623 15.28 33.90 6.83
CA VAL A 623 15.35 32.72 5.96
C VAL A 623 15.46 31.42 6.77
N ALA A 624 16.32 31.41 7.79
CA ALA A 624 16.49 30.27 8.69
C ALA A 624 15.20 29.91 9.42
N LEU A 625 14.48 30.93 9.94
CA LEU A 625 13.19 30.74 10.60
C LEU A 625 12.12 30.25 9.64
N PHE A 626 12.08 30.78 8.41
CA PHE A 626 11.14 30.32 7.39
C PHE A 626 11.35 28.85 7.05
N ASN A 627 12.59 28.42 6.79
CA ASN A 627 12.88 27.01 6.48
C ASN A 627 12.58 26.10 7.69
N PHE A 628 12.96 26.52 8.89
CA PHE A 628 12.60 25.79 10.11
C PHE A 628 11.08 25.63 10.27
N ALA A 629 10.32 26.69 10.02
CA ALA A 629 8.87 26.68 10.12
C ALA A 629 8.21 25.84 9.01
N SER A 630 8.82 25.66 7.84
CA SER A 630 8.23 24.86 6.76
C SER A 630 8.11 23.36 7.05
N PHE A 631 8.90 22.82 7.98
CA PHE A 631 8.84 21.38 8.33
C PHE A 631 7.55 20.97 9.06
N PHE A 632 6.93 21.89 9.81
CA PHE A 632 5.69 21.61 10.56
C PHE A 632 4.47 21.38 9.65
N PRO A 633 4.12 22.29 8.71
CA PRO A 633 3.04 22.04 7.77
C PRO A 633 3.36 20.87 6.83
N GLN A 634 4.64 20.63 6.48
CA GLN A 634 5.04 19.45 5.73
C GLN A 634 4.65 18.15 6.45
N PHE A 635 5.02 18.02 7.73
CA PHE A 635 4.66 16.86 8.54
C PHE A 635 3.14 16.69 8.62
N TYR A 636 2.42 17.79 8.87
CA TYR A 636 0.96 17.78 8.95
C TYR A 636 0.29 17.28 7.65
N PHE A 637 0.67 17.84 6.50
CA PHE A 637 0.12 17.41 5.20
C PHE A 637 0.45 15.95 4.87
N LEU A 638 1.69 15.51 5.12
CA LEU A 638 2.07 14.10 4.89
C LEU A 638 1.33 13.14 5.83
N GLN A 639 1.02 13.56 7.05
CA GLN A 639 0.17 12.80 7.97
C GLN A 639 -1.28 12.70 7.45
N LEU A 640 -1.84 13.79 6.90
CA LEU A 640 -3.16 13.77 6.27
C LEU A 640 -3.20 12.85 5.05
N VAL A 641 -2.15 12.87 4.22
CA VAL A 641 -1.99 11.94 3.09
C VAL A 641 -1.96 10.50 3.59
N HIS A 642 -1.16 10.21 4.62
CA HIS A 642 -1.08 8.88 5.20
C HIS A 642 -2.44 8.40 5.68
N ASN A 643 -3.11 9.18 6.52
CA ASN A 643 -4.41 8.80 7.10
C ASN A 643 -5.48 8.61 6.01
N SER A 644 -5.50 9.45 4.97
CA SER A 644 -6.48 9.34 3.88
C SER A 644 -6.23 8.13 2.98
N ALA A 645 -4.96 7.77 2.77
CA ALA A 645 -4.58 6.66 1.90
C ALA A 645 -4.53 5.30 2.60
N SER A 646 -4.11 5.24 3.87
CA SER A 646 -4.01 3.99 4.64
C SER A 646 -5.38 3.36 4.85
N LEU A 647 -6.39 4.17 5.19
CA LEU A 647 -7.77 3.72 5.38
C LEU A 647 -8.40 3.06 4.14
N GLN A 648 -7.89 3.39 2.95
CA GLN A 648 -8.44 2.88 1.68
C GLN A 648 -7.61 1.73 1.11
N LEU A 649 -6.28 1.81 1.22
CA LEU A 649 -5.38 0.73 0.82
C LEU A 649 -5.52 -0.49 1.73
N GLU A 650 -5.78 -0.30 3.03
CA GLU A 650 -6.13 -1.40 3.94
C GLU A 650 -7.46 -2.05 3.53
N ARG A 651 -8.43 -1.24 3.06
CA ARG A 651 -9.73 -1.72 2.55
C ARG A 651 -9.62 -2.48 1.21
N GLN A 652 -8.60 -2.19 0.40
CA GLN A 652 -8.33 -2.87 -0.88
C GLN A 652 -7.47 -4.13 -0.70
N GLU A 653 -6.45 -4.12 0.18
CA GLU A 653 -5.69 -5.32 0.54
C GLU A 653 -6.62 -6.41 1.11
N GLN A 654 -7.65 -6.02 1.88
CA GLN A 654 -8.69 -6.93 2.37
C GLN A 654 -9.56 -7.56 1.26
N GLN A 655 -9.81 -6.85 0.15
CA GLN A 655 -10.62 -7.36 -0.97
C GLN A 655 -9.83 -8.32 -1.87
N VAL A 656 -8.51 -8.14 -2.00
CA VAL A 656 -7.65 -9.03 -2.79
C VAL A 656 -7.33 -10.34 -2.04
N GLU A 657 -7.19 -10.28 -0.71
CA GLU A 657 -7.10 -11.49 0.14
C GLU A 657 -8.37 -12.36 0.04
N GLU A 658 -9.53 -11.76 -0.22
CA GLU A 658 -10.81 -12.44 -0.44
C GLU A 658 -10.87 -13.20 -1.79
N GLU A 659 -10.20 -12.67 -2.84
CA GLU A 659 -10.09 -13.34 -4.15
C GLU A 659 -8.98 -14.42 -4.20
N GLU A 660 -7.86 -14.22 -3.48
CA GLU A 660 -6.76 -15.19 -3.43
C GLU A 660 -7.11 -16.46 -2.61
N CYS A 661 -8.04 -16.35 -1.65
CA CYS A 661 -8.57 -17.46 -0.87
C CYS A 661 -9.33 -18.50 -1.72
N VAL A 662 -9.72 -18.16 -2.95
CA VAL A 662 -10.47 -19.05 -3.86
C VAL A 662 -9.55 -19.91 -4.76
N GLN A 663 -8.25 -19.59 -4.88
CA GLN A 663 -7.37 -20.23 -5.88
C GLN A 663 -6.14 -21.01 -5.33
N LEU A 664 -6.02 -21.19 -4.02
CA LEU A 664 -4.79 -21.77 -3.44
C LEU A 664 -4.86 -23.29 -3.26
N THR A 665 -4.57 -24.02 -4.33
CA THR A 665 -4.07 -25.41 -4.27
C THR A 665 -2.60 -25.45 -4.70
N GLU A 666 -1.77 -26.05 -3.84
CA GLU A 666 -0.44 -26.62 -4.10
C GLU A 666 0.80 -25.71 -4.35
N HIS A 667 0.70 -24.46 -4.81
CA HIS A 667 1.93 -23.74 -5.24
C HIS A 667 2.74 -23.00 -4.16
N GLN A 668 2.18 -22.71 -2.98
CA GLN A 668 2.80 -21.81 -1.98
C GLN A 668 3.77 -22.47 -0.99
N GLN A 669 3.78 -23.79 -0.85
CA GLN A 669 4.64 -24.47 0.14
C GLN A 669 6.15 -24.43 -0.21
N ALA A 670 6.50 -24.27 -1.49
CA ALA A 670 7.91 -24.24 -1.91
C ALA A 670 8.59 -22.86 -1.74
N GLU A 671 7.85 -21.75 -1.85
CA GLU A 671 8.42 -20.40 -1.73
C GLU A 671 8.63 -19.96 -0.28
N GLN A 672 7.81 -20.46 0.66
CA GLN A 672 7.92 -20.10 2.07
C GLN A 672 9.23 -20.61 2.73
N LEU A 673 9.76 -21.74 2.26
CA LEU A 673 11.06 -22.27 2.70
C LEU A 673 12.25 -21.38 2.28
N GLN A 674 12.15 -20.66 1.16
CA GLN A 674 13.20 -19.74 0.71
C GLN A 674 13.16 -18.39 1.45
N GLN A 675 11.97 -17.92 1.85
CA GLN A 675 11.82 -16.65 2.55
C GLN A 675 12.25 -16.72 4.02
N GLN A 676 12.10 -17.89 4.67
CA GLN A 676 12.53 -18.08 6.05
C GLN A 676 14.07 -18.05 6.23
N GLN A 677 14.85 -18.40 5.19
CA GLN A 677 16.33 -18.35 5.26
C GLN A 677 16.91 -16.93 5.18
N GLN A 678 16.15 -15.90 4.80
CA GLN A 678 16.67 -14.52 4.70
C GLN A 678 16.58 -13.69 6.00
N LYS A 679 15.89 -14.16 7.04
CA LYS A 679 15.75 -13.43 8.32
C LYS A 679 16.74 -13.91 9.37
N LYS A 680 18.03 -13.53 9.25
CA LYS A 680 18.97 -13.18 10.35
C LYS A 680 20.40 -13.03 9.82
N SER A 681 20.78 -11.80 9.45
CA SER A 681 22.18 -11.37 9.48
C SER A 681 22.24 -9.90 9.86
N TYR A 682 22.44 -9.63 11.15
CA TYR A 682 22.85 -8.32 11.64
C TYR A 682 24.31 -8.11 11.21
N THR A 683 24.51 -7.80 9.93
CA THR A 683 25.82 -7.40 9.43
C THR A 683 26.10 -5.98 9.91
N LEU A 684 27.31 -5.75 10.41
CA LEU A 684 27.85 -4.42 10.69
C LEU A 684 27.53 -3.48 9.52
N TYR A 685 26.85 -2.37 9.81
CA TYR A 685 26.45 -1.39 8.81
C TYR A 685 27.69 -0.85 8.09
N ASN A 686 27.84 -1.19 6.81
CA ASN A 686 28.96 -0.76 5.98
C ASN A 686 28.41 -0.06 4.72
N PRO A 687 28.47 1.29 4.66
CA PRO A 687 27.90 2.05 3.54
C PRO A 687 28.59 1.73 2.21
N PHE A 688 29.86 1.36 2.21
CA PHE A 688 30.56 0.96 0.98
C PHE A 688 30.08 -0.38 0.44
N LYS A 689 29.71 -1.32 1.32
CA LYS A 689 29.11 -2.60 0.91
C LYS A 689 27.73 -2.36 0.27
N ASP A 690 26.97 -1.43 0.82
CA ASP A 690 25.67 -1.02 0.27
C ASP A 690 25.81 -0.28 -1.06
N LEU A 691 26.80 0.59 -1.20
CA LEU A 691 27.16 1.24 -2.47
C LEU A 691 27.42 0.19 -3.56
N ILE A 692 28.32 -0.76 -3.31
CA ILE A 692 28.65 -1.82 -4.30
C ILE A 692 27.42 -2.69 -4.61
N ARG A 693 26.64 -3.04 -3.58
CA ARG A 693 25.41 -3.83 -3.76
C ARG A 693 24.37 -3.08 -4.60
N GLY A 694 24.14 -1.81 -4.32
CA GLY A 694 23.22 -0.95 -5.05
C GLY A 694 23.61 -0.85 -6.52
N TRP A 695 24.90 -0.66 -6.81
CA TRP A 695 25.41 -0.60 -8.17
C TRP A 695 25.21 -1.91 -8.93
N LYS A 696 25.50 -3.06 -8.29
CA LYS A 696 25.23 -4.38 -8.89
C LYS A 696 23.75 -4.61 -9.18
N LEU A 697 22.87 -4.14 -8.29
CA LEU A 697 21.41 -4.24 -8.47
C LEU A 697 20.93 -3.33 -9.60
N PHE A 698 21.51 -2.12 -9.69
CA PHE A 698 21.20 -1.12 -10.71
C PHE A 698 21.54 -1.58 -12.12
N ILE A 699 22.72 -2.18 -12.33
CA ILE A 699 23.14 -2.68 -13.65
C ILE A 699 22.20 -3.76 -14.20
N ARG A 700 21.52 -4.50 -13.33
CA ARG A 700 20.58 -5.56 -13.72
C ARG A 700 19.18 -5.04 -14.10
N GLN A 701 18.88 -3.77 -13.87
CA GLN A 701 17.55 -3.22 -14.13
C GLN A 701 17.29 -3.00 -15.61
N SER A 702 16.04 -3.16 -16.02
CA SER A 702 15.61 -2.97 -17.41
C SER A 702 15.77 -1.53 -17.91
N VAL A 703 15.74 -0.56 -17.00
CA VAL A 703 15.90 0.88 -17.22
C VAL A 703 17.34 1.38 -17.09
N PHE A 704 18.31 0.49 -16.86
CA PHE A 704 19.73 0.85 -16.67
C PHE A 704 20.22 1.87 -17.71
N LEU A 705 19.99 1.60 -19.01
CA LEU A 705 20.43 2.49 -20.08
C LEU A 705 19.68 3.83 -20.12
N VAL A 706 18.42 3.88 -19.69
CA VAL A 706 17.65 5.13 -19.58
C VAL A 706 18.28 6.03 -18.52
N VAL A 707 18.56 5.46 -17.33
CA VAL A 707 19.18 6.18 -16.22
C VAL A 707 20.62 6.59 -16.54
N ILE A 708 21.40 5.72 -17.21
CA ILE A 708 22.76 6.09 -17.67
C ILE A 708 22.70 7.22 -18.69
N SER A 709 21.73 7.21 -19.60
CA SER A 709 21.52 8.33 -20.53
C SER A 709 21.31 9.63 -19.74
N PHE A 710 20.47 9.61 -18.71
CA PHE A 710 20.28 10.76 -17.81
C PHE A 710 21.55 11.19 -17.07
N VAL A 711 22.29 10.26 -16.47
CA VAL A 711 23.57 10.57 -15.79
C VAL A 711 24.56 11.26 -16.73
N LEU A 712 24.61 10.87 -18.00
CA LEU A 712 25.51 11.48 -18.99
C LEU A 712 25.19 12.98 -19.25
N LEU A 713 23.94 13.42 -19.08
CA LEU A 713 23.56 14.82 -19.23
C LEU A 713 24.16 15.70 -18.11
N TRP A 714 24.46 15.13 -16.94
CA TRP A 714 25.07 15.85 -15.80
C TRP A 714 26.56 16.16 -15.99
N PHE A 715 27.20 15.67 -17.05
CA PHE A 715 28.57 16.07 -17.43
C PHE A 715 28.64 17.41 -18.18
N THR A 716 27.50 18.11 -18.33
CA THR A 716 27.44 19.33 -19.12
C THR A 716 27.78 20.59 -18.31
N ILE A 717 28.63 21.45 -18.88
CA ILE A 717 28.80 22.85 -18.45
C ILE A 717 27.87 23.80 -19.22
N LEU A 718 27.20 23.32 -20.28
CA LEU A 718 26.33 24.12 -21.14
C LEU A 718 24.95 24.30 -20.49
N SER A 719 24.90 25.02 -19.38
CA SER A 719 23.67 25.32 -18.67
C SER A 719 23.66 26.77 -18.21
N PRO A 720 22.53 27.50 -18.31
CA PRO A 720 22.43 28.86 -17.78
C PRO A 720 22.76 28.96 -16.28
N HIS A 721 22.49 27.88 -15.55
CA HIS A 721 22.71 27.78 -14.11
C HIS A 721 24.11 27.30 -13.73
N ASP A 722 24.94 26.88 -14.69
CA ASP A 722 26.28 26.35 -14.41
C ASP A 722 27.25 27.48 -14.01
N PRO A 723 28.00 27.32 -12.90
CA PRO A 723 28.93 28.34 -12.43
C PRO A 723 30.15 28.52 -13.33
N LEU A 724 30.67 27.46 -13.97
CA LEU A 724 31.85 27.53 -14.83
C LEU A 724 31.54 28.29 -16.14
N LEU A 725 30.41 28.00 -16.78
CA LEU A 725 29.97 28.75 -17.96
C LEU A 725 29.71 30.22 -17.61
N THR A 726 29.07 30.49 -16.47
CA THR A 726 28.83 31.88 -16.04
C THR A 726 30.15 32.64 -15.84
N ALA A 727 31.14 32.02 -15.19
CA ALA A 727 32.45 32.63 -14.97
C ALA A 727 33.16 32.92 -16.32
N TYR A 728 33.11 31.98 -17.26
CA TYR A 728 33.65 32.17 -18.60
C TYR A 728 32.97 33.31 -19.35
N LEU A 729 31.63 33.35 -19.38
CA LEU A 729 30.88 34.42 -20.04
C LEU A 729 31.17 35.78 -19.38
N SER A 730 31.24 35.85 -18.05
CA SER A 730 31.63 37.09 -17.37
C SER A 730 33.03 37.57 -17.79
N SER A 731 34.01 36.66 -17.89
CA SER A 731 35.37 37.00 -18.37
C SER A 731 35.42 37.38 -19.85
N SER A 732 34.45 36.92 -20.64
CA SER A 732 34.34 37.17 -22.09
C SER A 732 33.59 38.47 -22.44
N GLY A 733 33.30 39.31 -21.43
CA GLY A 733 32.73 40.65 -21.59
C GLY A 733 31.20 40.72 -21.59
N TYR A 734 30.50 39.68 -21.14
CA TYR A 734 29.05 39.75 -20.92
C TYR A 734 28.75 40.52 -19.63
N THR A 735 27.74 41.39 -19.67
CA THR A 735 27.33 42.18 -18.50
C THR A 735 26.57 41.34 -17.48
N ASN A 736 26.61 41.70 -16.20
CA ASN A 736 25.85 41.03 -15.14
C ASN A 736 24.34 40.95 -15.45
N LEU A 737 23.78 41.98 -16.09
CA LEU A 737 22.38 42.00 -16.52
C LEU A 737 22.11 40.93 -17.60
N GLN A 738 22.99 40.78 -18.58
CA GLN A 738 22.85 39.76 -19.62
C GLN A 738 22.92 38.34 -19.04
N LEU A 739 23.82 38.11 -18.08
CA LEU A 739 23.94 36.82 -17.39
C LEU A 739 22.69 36.51 -16.53
N ALA A 740 22.13 37.52 -15.86
CA ALA A 740 20.90 37.38 -15.10
C ALA A 740 19.69 37.07 -16.01
N ILE A 741 19.58 37.74 -17.15
CA ILE A 741 18.54 37.47 -18.17
C ILE A 741 18.72 36.04 -18.72
N PHE A 742 19.94 35.65 -19.10
CA PHE A 742 20.23 34.31 -19.61
C PHE A 742 19.79 33.21 -18.64
N ARG A 743 20.07 33.37 -17.35
CA ARG A 743 19.60 32.48 -16.27
C ARG A 743 18.08 32.45 -16.13
N GLY A 744 17.45 33.63 -16.10
CA GLY A 744 16.00 33.75 -15.94
C GLY A 744 15.24 33.12 -17.11
N VAL A 745 15.68 33.37 -18.35
CA VAL A 745 15.08 32.77 -19.54
C VAL A 745 15.36 31.27 -19.60
N GLY A 746 16.54 30.82 -19.19
CA GLY A 746 16.87 29.39 -19.05
C GLY A 746 15.85 28.62 -18.19
N ALA A 747 15.53 29.17 -17.02
CA ALA A 747 14.53 28.56 -16.14
C ALA A 747 13.10 28.59 -16.72
N LEU A 748 12.73 29.65 -17.45
CA LEU A 748 11.44 29.71 -18.15
C LEU A 748 11.31 28.62 -19.22
N PHE A 749 12.37 28.33 -19.96
CA PHE A 749 12.39 27.26 -20.96
C PHE A 749 12.40 25.88 -20.30
N GLY A 750 13.05 25.73 -19.14
CA GLY A 750 12.88 24.54 -18.29
C GLY A 750 11.41 24.33 -17.91
N LEU A 751 10.70 25.39 -17.52
CA LEU A 751 9.28 25.33 -17.19
C LEU A 751 8.41 25.03 -18.41
N LEU A 752 8.76 25.56 -19.59
CA LEU A 752 8.05 25.29 -20.85
C LEU A 752 7.96 23.80 -21.16
N SER A 753 9.03 23.03 -20.87
CA SER A 753 9.05 21.58 -21.04
C SER A 753 7.90 20.87 -20.29
N THR A 754 7.56 21.35 -19.09
CA THR A 754 6.52 20.75 -18.25
C THR A 754 5.13 20.94 -18.85
N PHE A 755 4.88 22.07 -19.51
CA PHE A 755 3.61 22.33 -20.18
C PHE A 755 3.49 21.57 -21.50
N SER A 756 4.62 21.33 -22.20
CA SER A 756 4.62 20.54 -23.43
C SER A 756 4.68 19.03 -23.20
N PHE A 757 5.13 18.56 -22.04
CA PHE A 757 5.31 17.13 -21.75
C PHE A 757 4.01 16.33 -21.83
N GLU A 758 2.97 16.69 -21.07
CA GLU A 758 1.69 15.96 -21.08
C GLU A 758 1.01 15.93 -22.47
N PRO A 759 0.90 17.06 -23.21
CA PRO A 759 0.40 17.05 -24.59
C PRO A 759 1.22 16.14 -25.52
N MET A 760 2.54 16.12 -25.39
CA MET A 760 3.39 15.26 -26.22
C MET A 760 3.22 13.78 -25.86
N VAL A 761 3.13 13.42 -24.58
CA VAL A 761 2.88 12.04 -24.15
C VAL A 761 1.52 11.56 -24.66
N LYS A 762 0.48 12.39 -24.63
CA LYS A 762 -0.85 12.04 -25.19
C LYS A 762 -0.80 11.82 -26.70
N ARG A 763 0.02 12.58 -27.43
CA ARG A 763 0.08 12.53 -28.90
C ARG A 763 1.03 11.46 -29.44
N PHE A 764 2.18 11.29 -28.83
CA PHE A 764 3.26 10.44 -29.33
C PHE A 764 3.54 9.23 -28.44
N GLY A 765 2.99 9.17 -27.23
CA GLY A 765 3.33 8.17 -26.21
C GLY A 765 4.60 8.53 -25.44
N LEU A 766 4.78 7.89 -24.27
CA LEU A 766 5.87 8.20 -23.34
C LEU A 766 7.26 7.98 -23.96
N ALA A 767 7.52 6.80 -24.52
CA ALA A 767 8.84 6.45 -25.06
C ALA A 767 9.30 7.37 -26.22
N ASN A 768 8.37 7.70 -27.13
CA ASN A 768 8.65 8.61 -28.24
C ASN A 768 8.93 10.01 -27.75
N THR A 769 8.09 10.50 -26.83
CA THR A 769 8.23 11.83 -26.22
C THR A 769 9.59 11.99 -25.55
N THR A 770 9.98 11.03 -24.71
CA THR A 770 11.30 11.01 -24.03
C THR A 770 12.45 11.01 -25.03
N THR A 771 12.34 10.26 -26.14
CA THR A 771 13.38 10.24 -27.19
C THR A 771 13.48 11.57 -27.94
N ILE A 772 12.34 12.21 -28.23
CA ILE A 772 12.32 13.52 -28.92
C ILE A 772 13.02 14.57 -28.05
N TYR A 773 12.73 14.59 -26.75
CA TYR A 773 13.32 15.55 -25.81
C TYR A 773 14.85 15.39 -25.69
N ILE A 774 15.39 14.18 -25.52
CA ILE A 774 16.85 14.02 -25.45
C ILE A 774 17.54 14.37 -26.78
N ALA A 775 16.91 14.06 -27.91
CA ALA A 775 17.45 14.36 -29.23
C ALA A 775 17.45 15.87 -29.51
N GLU A 776 16.43 16.59 -29.05
CA GLU A 776 16.36 18.05 -29.10
C GLU A 776 17.51 18.69 -28.31
N GLU A 777 17.73 18.26 -27.06
CA GLU A 777 18.84 18.74 -26.22
C GLU A 777 20.19 18.51 -26.92
N GLY A 778 20.44 17.29 -27.41
CA GLY A 778 21.68 16.92 -28.09
C GLY A 778 21.93 17.70 -29.38
N LEU A 779 20.89 17.96 -30.17
CA LEU A 779 20.97 18.76 -31.40
C LEU A 779 21.27 20.23 -31.08
N MET A 780 20.56 20.83 -30.14
CA MET A 780 20.71 22.25 -29.82
C MET A 780 22.09 22.57 -29.23
N VAL A 781 22.61 21.74 -28.31
CA VAL A 781 23.96 21.94 -27.76
C VAL A 781 25.06 21.67 -28.78
N LEU A 782 24.86 20.74 -29.72
CA LEU A 782 25.79 20.53 -30.84
C LEU A 782 25.86 21.78 -31.73
N LEU A 783 24.71 22.35 -32.08
CA LEU A 783 24.64 23.61 -32.84
C LEU A 783 25.29 24.76 -32.05
N ALA A 784 25.10 24.83 -30.73
CA ALA A 784 25.75 25.83 -29.88
C ALA A 784 27.29 25.70 -29.95
N GLY A 785 27.83 24.49 -29.83
CA GLY A 785 29.26 24.22 -29.96
C GLY A 785 29.83 24.63 -31.33
N LEU A 786 29.10 24.32 -32.41
CA LEU A 786 29.49 24.71 -33.77
C LEU A 786 29.48 26.24 -33.96
N VAL A 787 28.46 26.94 -33.47
CA VAL A 787 28.40 28.41 -33.49
C VAL A 787 29.56 29.01 -32.71
N PHE A 788 29.90 28.41 -31.57
CA PHE A 788 30.98 28.87 -30.71
C PHE A 788 32.38 28.72 -31.35
N THR A 789 32.64 27.63 -32.08
CA THR A 789 33.98 27.36 -32.64
C THR A 789 34.18 27.77 -34.09
N VAL A 790 33.15 27.68 -34.93
CA VAL A 790 33.28 27.87 -36.39
C VAL A 790 33.00 29.30 -36.79
N LEU A 791 32.02 29.95 -36.16
CA LEU A 791 31.61 31.29 -36.55
C LEU A 791 32.44 32.36 -35.83
N PRO A 792 32.74 33.50 -36.48
CA PRO A 792 33.41 34.61 -35.82
C PRO A 792 32.56 35.14 -34.66
N LEU A 793 33.21 35.51 -33.55
CA LEU A 793 32.60 35.99 -32.29
C LEU A 793 32.03 37.42 -32.42
N THR A 794 31.10 37.61 -33.36
CA THR A 794 30.26 38.81 -33.47
C THR A 794 29.24 38.88 -32.34
N THR A 795 28.65 40.05 -32.10
CA THR A 795 27.55 40.21 -31.13
C THR A 795 26.36 39.30 -31.44
N ALA A 796 26.05 39.08 -32.72
CA ALA A 796 24.94 38.22 -33.13
C ALA A 796 25.21 36.74 -32.80
N THR A 797 26.40 36.21 -33.15
CA THR A 797 26.76 34.80 -32.91
C THR A 797 26.86 34.48 -31.42
N ARG A 798 27.29 35.45 -30.60
CA ARG A 798 27.24 35.37 -29.12
C ARG A 798 25.83 35.12 -28.58
N TYR A 799 24.83 35.87 -29.06
CA TYR A 799 23.44 35.65 -28.64
C TYR A 799 22.84 34.36 -29.19
N ILE A 800 23.17 33.98 -30.43
CA ILE A 800 22.73 32.70 -31.00
C ILE A 800 23.25 31.53 -30.14
N PHE A 801 24.51 31.57 -29.72
CA PHE A 801 25.08 30.59 -28.80
C PHE A 801 24.27 30.46 -27.49
N LEU A 802 23.95 31.59 -26.85
CA LEU A 802 23.14 31.59 -25.62
C LEU A 802 21.70 31.09 -25.86
N ILE A 803 21.07 31.50 -26.97
CA ILE A 803 19.70 31.08 -27.30
C ILE A 803 19.64 29.57 -27.51
N LEU A 804 20.60 28.98 -28.21
CA LEU A 804 20.65 27.53 -28.42
C LEU A 804 20.74 26.76 -27.09
N ILE A 805 21.55 27.23 -26.14
CA ILE A 805 21.63 26.64 -24.78
C ILE A 805 20.32 26.80 -24.02
N VAL A 806 19.63 27.94 -24.15
CA VAL A 806 18.32 28.17 -23.53
C VAL A 806 17.27 27.23 -24.10
N VAL A 807 17.20 27.11 -25.43
CA VAL A 807 16.21 26.27 -26.12
C VAL A 807 16.41 24.80 -25.74
N SER A 808 17.65 24.34 -25.66
CA SER A 808 17.99 22.97 -25.29
C SER A 808 17.46 22.57 -23.89
N ARG A 809 17.22 23.54 -22.98
CA ARG A 809 16.58 23.26 -21.68
C ARG A 809 15.23 22.57 -21.82
N VAL A 810 14.49 22.83 -22.90
CA VAL A 810 13.21 22.15 -23.16
C VAL A 810 13.42 20.64 -23.28
N GLY A 811 14.42 20.22 -24.05
CA GLY A 811 14.89 18.84 -24.18
C GLY A 811 15.35 18.22 -22.88
N LEU A 812 16.23 18.90 -22.14
CA LEU A 812 16.78 18.38 -20.88
C LEU A 812 15.68 18.06 -19.86
N TYR A 813 14.84 19.04 -19.52
CA TYR A 813 13.82 18.89 -18.48
C TYR A 813 12.65 17.99 -18.93
N GLY A 814 12.33 17.97 -20.23
CA GLY A 814 11.36 17.04 -20.79
C GLY A 814 11.85 15.58 -20.78
N PHE A 815 13.14 15.35 -21.03
CA PHE A 815 13.74 14.02 -20.93
C PHE A 815 13.78 13.53 -19.48
N GLU A 816 14.13 14.40 -18.53
CA GLU A 816 14.10 14.09 -17.10
C GLU A 816 12.72 13.61 -16.64
N LEU A 817 11.64 14.30 -17.01
CA LEU A 817 10.27 13.81 -16.72
C LEU A 817 10.02 12.41 -17.29
N GLY A 818 10.49 12.15 -18.51
CA GLY A 818 10.40 10.84 -19.15
C GLY A 818 11.16 9.75 -18.40
N GLU A 819 12.38 10.04 -17.95
CA GLU A 819 13.21 9.14 -17.16
C GLU A 819 12.54 8.76 -15.83
N ILE A 820 11.99 9.75 -15.12
CA ILE A 820 11.28 9.54 -13.85
C ILE A 820 10.14 8.54 -14.04
N HIS A 821 9.37 8.71 -15.12
CA HIS A 821 8.28 7.80 -15.46
C HIS A 821 8.77 6.38 -15.75
N PHE A 822 9.89 6.22 -16.45
CA PHE A 822 10.46 4.91 -16.70
C PHE A 822 10.93 4.24 -15.41
N VAL A 823 11.62 4.95 -14.53
CA VAL A 823 12.08 4.42 -13.24
C VAL A 823 10.89 4.05 -12.35
N GLN A 824 9.88 4.91 -12.25
CA GLN A 824 8.68 4.64 -11.45
C GLN A 824 7.90 3.41 -11.95
N ARG A 825 7.82 3.19 -13.27
CA ARG A 825 7.03 2.07 -13.84
C ARG A 825 7.77 0.76 -13.94
N ALA A 826 9.04 0.78 -14.32
CA ALA A 826 9.78 -0.43 -14.65
C ALA A 826 10.53 -1.03 -13.44
N VAL A 827 10.76 -0.24 -12.39
CA VAL A 827 11.45 -0.71 -11.18
C VAL A 827 10.43 -1.09 -10.13
N GLN A 828 10.58 -2.31 -9.60
CA GLN A 828 9.73 -2.86 -8.54
C GLN A 828 9.74 -1.97 -7.29
N ASP A 829 8.58 -1.85 -6.64
CA ASP A 829 8.39 -1.03 -5.43
C ASP A 829 9.38 -1.38 -4.31
N SER A 830 9.82 -2.63 -4.20
CA SER A 830 10.71 -3.14 -3.14
C SER A 830 12.16 -2.65 -3.27
N ILE A 831 12.59 -2.22 -4.45
CA ILE A 831 13.99 -1.83 -4.74
C ILE A 831 14.12 -0.42 -5.34
N ARG A 832 13.00 0.26 -5.60
CA ARG A 832 13.00 1.57 -6.28
C ARG A 832 13.79 2.63 -5.51
N GLY A 833 13.71 2.64 -4.19
CA GLY A 833 14.48 3.58 -3.37
C GLY A 833 15.98 3.40 -3.57
N ASN A 834 16.47 2.17 -3.56
CA ASN A 834 17.88 1.84 -3.78
C ASN A 834 18.34 2.27 -5.19
N ILE A 835 17.52 2.04 -6.22
CA ILE A 835 17.83 2.47 -7.60
C ILE A 835 17.95 4.00 -7.69
N SER A 836 16.98 4.74 -7.15
CA SER A 836 17.04 6.22 -7.12
C SER A 836 18.20 6.75 -6.26
N GLY A 837 18.61 6.01 -5.23
CA GLY A 837 19.81 6.31 -4.44
C GLY A 837 21.11 6.16 -5.26
N VAL A 838 21.20 5.15 -6.12
CA VAL A 838 22.34 4.97 -7.03
C VAL A 838 22.35 6.04 -8.13
N GLU A 839 21.19 6.34 -8.72
CA GLU A 839 21.01 7.44 -9.68
C GLU A 839 21.54 8.76 -9.10
N THR A 840 21.11 9.14 -7.90
CA THR A 840 21.56 10.36 -7.20
C THR A 840 23.08 10.36 -6.94
N SER A 841 23.66 9.21 -6.60
CA SER A 841 25.10 9.07 -6.42
C SER A 841 25.86 9.26 -7.73
N LEU A 842 25.36 8.72 -8.84
CA LEU A 842 25.99 8.81 -10.16
C LEU A 842 25.92 10.23 -10.74
N THR A 843 24.80 10.93 -10.60
CA THR A 843 24.68 12.33 -11.05
C THR A 843 25.60 13.25 -10.23
N SER A 844 25.71 13.03 -8.92
CA SER A 844 26.66 13.74 -8.06
C SER A 844 28.12 13.49 -8.47
N LEU A 845 28.46 12.24 -8.85
CA LEU A 845 29.79 11.88 -9.35
C LEU A 845 30.10 12.56 -10.69
N ALA A 846 29.11 12.63 -11.60
CA ALA A 846 29.23 13.35 -12.87
C ALA A 846 29.54 14.83 -12.65
N MET A 847 28.78 15.50 -11.76
CA MET A 847 29.04 16.90 -11.38
C MET A 847 30.44 17.11 -10.80
N LEU A 848 30.90 16.18 -9.95
CA LEU A 848 32.26 16.25 -9.41
C LEU A 848 33.32 16.17 -10.52
N ALA A 849 33.12 15.29 -11.51
CA ALA A 849 34.02 15.16 -12.66
C ALA A 849 34.07 16.45 -13.50
N VAL A 850 32.93 17.14 -13.68
CA VAL A 850 32.88 18.45 -14.35
C VAL A 850 33.72 19.49 -13.61
N TYR A 851 33.60 19.57 -12.28
CA TYR A 851 34.40 20.51 -11.49
C TYR A 851 35.90 20.19 -11.55
N ILE A 852 36.28 18.91 -11.50
CA ILE A 852 37.68 18.48 -11.68
C ILE A 852 38.19 18.86 -13.08
N GLY A 853 37.36 18.68 -14.11
CA GLY A 853 37.68 19.12 -15.48
C GLY A 853 37.90 20.63 -15.58
N GLY A 854 37.06 21.42 -14.92
CA GLY A 854 37.21 22.88 -14.81
C GLY A 854 38.52 23.30 -14.13
N LEU A 855 38.96 22.57 -13.12
CA LEU A 855 40.26 22.82 -12.46
C LEU A 855 41.45 22.47 -13.38
N ALA A 856 41.35 21.39 -14.16
CA ALA A 856 42.39 21.00 -15.11
C ALA A 856 42.51 22.05 -16.24
N VAL A 857 41.37 22.52 -16.76
CA VAL A 857 41.28 23.56 -17.80
C VAL A 857 41.22 24.94 -17.16
N HIS A 858 42.33 25.36 -16.56
CA HIS A 858 42.45 26.62 -15.82
C HIS A 858 42.49 27.89 -16.70
N SER A 859 42.70 27.75 -18.01
CA SER A 859 42.78 28.89 -18.96
C SER A 859 41.49 29.03 -19.77
N THR A 860 40.95 30.26 -19.84
CA THR A 860 39.76 30.60 -20.63
C THR A 860 39.94 30.35 -22.14
N ALA A 861 41.19 30.36 -22.64
CA ALA A 861 41.49 30.05 -24.03
C ALA A 861 41.18 28.59 -24.41
N ASN A 862 41.26 27.68 -23.43
CA ASN A 862 41.03 26.25 -23.62
C ASN A 862 39.60 25.83 -23.23
N PHE A 863 38.72 26.78 -22.92
CA PHE A 863 37.35 26.51 -22.49
C PHE A 863 36.53 25.74 -23.53
N SER A 864 36.89 25.86 -24.82
CA SER A 864 36.30 25.07 -25.92
C SER A 864 36.40 23.56 -25.70
N ILE A 865 37.44 23.08 -25.01
CA ILE A 865 37.62 21.65 -24.69
C ILE A 865 36.48 21.17 -23.79
N LEU A 866 36.13 21.95 -22.75
CA LEU A 866 35.04 21.60 -21.83
C LEU A 866 33.69 21.60 -22.56
N ILE A 867 33.47 22.57 -23.46
CA ILE A 867 32.25 22.64 -24.29
C ILE A 867 32.10 21.36 -25.12
N TRP A 868 33.15 20.93 -25.83
CA TRP A 868 33.09 19.73 -26.67
C TRP A 868 33.00 18.44 -25.87
N LEU A 869 33.63 18.36 -24.70
CA LEU A 869 33.44 17.23 -23.79
C LEU A 869 31.99 17.12 -23.33
N SER A 870 31.37 18.23 -22.93
CA SER A 870 29.95 18.26 -22.56
C SER A 870 29.04 17.83 -23.70
N ILE A 871 29.25 18.34 -24.91
CA ILE A 871 28.49 17.93 -26.12
C ILE A 871 28.68 16.44 -26.40
N GLY A 872 29.90 15.93 -26.24
CA GLY A 872 30.23 14.51 -26.38
C GLY A 872 29.43 13.63 -25.43
N PHE A 873 29.45 13.94 -24.13
CA PHE A 873 28.68 13.19 -23.12
C PHE A 873 27.18 13.22 -23.39
N ILE A 874 26.60 14.39 -23.72
CA ILE A 874 25.17 14.50 -24.04
C ILE A 874 24.81 13.63 -25.24
N ASN A 875 25.60 13.68 -26.33
CA ASN A 875 25.32 12.90 -27.53
C ASN A 875 25.55 11.39 -27.32
N ILE A 876 26.50 10.99 -26.48
CA ILE A 876 26.61 9.59 -26.02
C ILE A 876 25.34 9.19 -25.26
N GLY A 877 24.76 10.09 -24.45
CA GLY A 877 23.47 9.88 -23.80
C GLY A 877 22.33 9.66 -24.79
N VAL A 878 22.23 10.49 -25.83
CA VAL A 878 21.26 10.32 -26.94
C VAL A 878 21.42 8.95 -27.59
N ILE A 879 22.64 8.58 -27.98
CA ILE A 879 22.94 7.29 -28.61
C ILE A 879 22.59 6.13 -27.68
N THR A 880 22.87 6.25 -26.38
CA THR A 880 22.57 5.24 -25.37
C THR A 880 21.06 4.99 -25.26
N LEU A 881 20.25 6.05 -25.23
CA LEU A 881 18.80 5.93 -25.19
C LEU A 881 18.24 5.32 -26.48
N LEU A 882 18.77 5.75 -27.64
CA LEU A 882 18.38 5.20 -28.94
C LEU A 882 18.71 3.70 -29.01
N PHE A 883 19.90 3.30 -28.55
CA PHE A 883 20.31 1.89 -28.49
C PHE A 883 19.38 1.07 -27.59
N TRP A 884 19.03 1.59 -26.40
CA TRP A 884 18.04 0.95 -25.52
C TRP A 884 16.69 0.77 -26.23
N ARG A 885 16.24 1.79 -26.96
CA ARG A 885 14.99 1.77 -27.71
C ARG A 885 14.98 0.75 -28.86
N PHE A 886 16.11 0.53 -29.53
CA PHE A 886 16.21 -0.47 -30.61
C PHE A 886 16.38 -1.90 -30.09
N THR A 887 17.04 -2.09 -28.94
CA THR A 887 17.30 -3.42 -28.36
C THR A 887 16.13 -3.97 -27.57
N LYS A 888 15.23 -3.12 -27.09
CA LYS A 888 13.96 -3.50 -26.48
C LYS A 888 12.82 -2.88 -27.27
N PRO A 889 12.36 -3.52 -28.38
CA PRO A 889 11.05 -3.20 -28.90
C PRO A 889 10.08 -3.46 -27.76
N ILE A 890 9.50 -2.40 -27.20
CA ILE A 890 8.52 -2.51 -26.13
C ILE A 890 7.41 -3.41 -26.67
N ASP A 891 7.26 -4.59 -26.03
CA ASP A 891 6.09 -5.43 -26.20
C ASP A 891 4.85 -4.55 -26.11
N ILE A 892 4.04 -4.63 -27.14
CA ILE A 892 2.75 -3.98 -27.32
C ILE A 892 1.75 -4.62 -26.33
N LYS A 893 2.03 -4.50 -25.03
CA LYS A 893 1.04 -4.67 -23.95
C LYS A 893 0.63 -3.32 -23.35
N LEU A 894 1.39 -2.25 -23.59
CA LEU A 894 1.04 -0.88 -23.19
C LEU A 894 -0.09 -0.25 -24.03
N HIS A 895 -0.48 -0.86 -25.15
CA HIS A 895 -1.58 -0.37 -25.99
C HIS A 895 -2.94 -1.02 -25.69
N LYS A 896 -2.98 -2.06 -24.84
CA LYS A 896 -4.23 -2.73 -24.44
C LYS A 896 -4.88 -2.17 -23.16
N LEU A 897 -4.22 -1.23 -22.47
CA LEU A 897 -4.78 -0.50 -21.32
C LEU A 897 -5.27 0.91 -21.71
N GLN A 898 -5.42 1.18 -23.01
CA GLN A 898 -5.84 2.48 -23.56
C GLN A 898 -7.16 2.45 -24.33
N ASN A 899 -7.83 1.30 -24.41
CA ASN A 899 -9.20 1.20 -24.92
C ASN A 899 -10.12 0.78 -23.79
#